data_AF-A6GEY0-F1
#
_entry.id   AF-A6GEY0-F1
#
_cell.length_a   1.000
_cell.length_b   1.000
_cell.length_c   1.000
_cell.angle_alpha   90.00
_cell.angle_beta   90.00
_cell.angle_gamma   90.00
#
_symmetry.space_group_name_H-M   'P 1'
#
loop_
_entity.id
_entity.type
_entity.pdbx_description
1 polymer ?
#
loop_
_entity_poly.entity_id
_entity_poly.type
_entity_poly.pdbx_seq_one_letter_code
_entity_poly.pdbx_strand_id
1 'polypeptide(L)'
;MSGACGQTEEAGPQLEAGEGETSSSAAGAGAAPTPADPAELWSGRGCTAADCHGGIEPIRQPGTGMLTQILARGQAFGDPDGCVVCHGGDPQATSPAEAHHGANDPALAEAGGPDRFFPDPASPWVNARSCGQCHAELVEAQWNSLMMTEAGKIQGTTWSFGIPGDYEHRWANYDTQNPEDPHARLGTEAYRAYMEAKSAAHPNVFVDRHERVPEAPAPGVDGGWEELEADPAQAAFTYLRAECQRCHLGVKGRQKRGDFRGMGCGACHIPYGNEGVYEGGDETIGGGEHAVGRPLVHSIQATRDSWVFKPSASPDEEALGYTGIPVETCTTCHNRGKRIGVSYQGLMESAWASPYTEGGGGAIPQPGLHTKHYIAMQQDIHFQKGMLCQDCHTSGDVHGDGFLAAANLGPIEIECSDCHGTPSAFPWELPLGWGDEDGRAQLGTLDADDPRGVGRELPNHLRAGAVAEPEDGYILTARGNPMPDVVRRGDAVVVHTAGGASLIVEPLKAKQARKGLSAEAEVAMVHTDHVETMECYACHSEWAPQCYGCHVEVDYTDLSGGFDWVAAGNRHLSSAPTKADEQGWPDLKIPGKVTELRSYMRWEDPPLGINGEGRVSPLIPGCQTSATIIGPNGEVLAQNQIFRTPPNTEGAGEAGQLGIDMSPVQPHTTGKARSCESCHADEKALGYGIGGGRMTAPWDTDKVVDLTTADGRVIPASARTQVEGIEGLVDWSAVLDAEGNQTQTVGHHFEGSGPLPADMRARMDRDNVCVGCHAEIPDGALPVSLLAHVSQATAIGRPTTKEQHASLVNKIVRSSAWAQVLFMVFAGLGFFTAVGWGVRRLRAR
;
A
#
# COMPACT_ATOMS: atom_id res chain seq x y z
N MET A 1 44.26 -44.65 3.82
CA MET A 1 44.16 -45.10 5.23
C MET A 1 42.95 -44.36 5.82
N SER A 2 41.73 -44.89 5.66
CA SER A 2 41.07 -45.93 6.47
C SER A 2 40.56 -45.41 7.82
N GLY A 3 39.23 -45.40 8.01
CA GLY A 3 38.59 -45.26 9.31
C GLY A 3 37.10 -44.95 9.20
N ALA A 4 36.28 -45.99 9.35
CA ALA A 4 34.83 -46.00 9.14
C ALA A 4 34.01 -45.80 10.43
N CYS A 5 32.70 -45.59 10.22
CA CYS A 5 31.55 -46.18 10.93
C CYS A 5 30.77 -45.28 11.92
N GLY A 6 29.44 -45.27 11.75
CA GLY A 6 28.48 -44.92 12.80
C GLY A 6 27.15 -44.33 12.32
N GLN A 7 26.29 -45.15 11.69
CA GLN A 7 24.84 -44.89 11.61
C GLN A 7 24.18 -45.15 12.97
N THR A 8 23.27 -44.28 13.39
CA THR A 8 22.11 -44.63 14.25
C THR A 8 20.92 -43.80 13.79
N GLU A 9 19.88 -44.50 13.35
CA GLU A 9 18.51 -44.03 13.14
C GLU A 9 17.84 -43.72 14.49
N GLU A 10 17.01 -42.66 14.57
CA GLU A 10 15.57 -42.75 14.86
C GLU A 10 14.93 -41.37 15.14
N ALA A 11 13.70 -41.23 14.62
CA ALA A 11 12.60 -40.37 15.07
C ALA A 11 12.67 -38.84 14.84
N GLY A 12 12.37 -38.42 13.59
CA GLY A 12 11.74 -37.13 13.32
C GLY A 12 10.22 -37.30 13.19
N PRO A 13 9.37 -36.44 13.78
CA PRO A 13 7.93 -36.57 13.67
C PRO A 13 7.47 -36.23 12.24
N GLN A 14 6.85 -37.21 11.60
CA GLN A 14 6.07 -37.04 10.37
C GLN A 14 4.83 -36.21 10.71
N LEU A 15 4.76 -35.00 10.17
CA LEU A 15 3.51 -34.27 10.01
C LEU A 15 2.85 -34.81 8.74
N GLU A 16 1.92 -35.74 8.91
CA GLU A 16 0.98 -36.15 7.87
C GLU A 16 0.09 -34.94 7.52
N ALA A 17 0.36 -34.31 6.39
CA ALA A 17 -0.57 -33.42 5.73
C ALA A 17 -1.73 -34.28 5.18
N GLY A 18 -2.87 -34.22 5.85
CA GLY A 18 -4.10 -34.85 5.39
C GLY A 18 -4.52 -34.26 4.04
N GLU A 19 -4.54 -35.12 3.04
CA GLU A 19 -5.07 -34.88 1.71
C GLU A 19 -6.55 -34.50 1.80
N GLY A 20 -6.82 -33.22 1.54
CA GLY A 20 -8.13 -32.69 1.20
C GLY A 20 -8.02 -31.99 -0.15
N GLU A 21 -7.74 -32.74 -1.20
CA GLU A 21 -7.82 -32.26 -2.58
C GLU A 21 -9.28 -31.89 -2.90
N THR A 22 -9.67 -30.66 -2.62
CA THR A 22 -10.65 -29.99 -3.47
C THR A 22 -9.87 -29.35 -4.60
N SER A 23 -9.64 -30.12 -5.67
CA SER A 23 -9.24 -29.59 -6.95
C SER A 23 -10.28 -28.57 -7.40
N SER A 24 -10.05 -27.28 -7.15
CA SER A 24 -10.74 -26.23 -7.88
C SER A 24 -10.19 -26.29 -9.30
N SER A 25 -10.83 -27.07 -10.16
CA SER A 25 -10.63 -26.95 -11.59
C SER A 25 -10.87 -25.48 -11.95
N ALA A 26 -9.82 -24.78 -12.39
CA ALA A 26 -9.91 -23.45 -12.96
C ALA A 26 -10.79 -23.53 -14.21
N ALA A 27 -12.09 -23.28 -14.01
CA ALA A 27 -13.04 -23.14 -15.10
C ALA A 27 -12.93 -21.70 -15.64
N GLY A 28 -12.29 -21.55 -16.79
CA GLY A 28 -12.58 -20.51 -17.77
C GLY A 28 -11.80 -19.20 -17.70
N ALA A 29 -10.49 -19.22 -17.99
CA ALA A 29 -10.00 -18.29 -19.01
C ALA A 29 -10.32 -18.93 -20.36
N GLY A 30 -10.83 -18.17 -21.34
CA GLY A 30 -10.73 -18.62 -22.72
C GLY A 30 -9.27 -18.94 -23.04
N ALA A 31 -9.01 -19.93 -23.91
CA ALA A 31 -7.65 -20.16 -24.38
C ALA A 31 -7.05 -18.84 -24.89
N ALA A 32 -5.76 -18.60 -24.61
CA ALA A 32 -5.07 -17.43 -25.13
C ALA A 32 -5.32 -17.32 -26.65
N PRO A 33 -5.67 -16.13 -27.17
CA PRO A 33 -5.78 -15.95 -28.62
C PRO A 33 -4.40 -16.19 -29.25
N THR A 34 -4.38 -16.60 -30.51
CA THR A 34 -3.13 -16.68 -31.26
C THR A 34 -2.54 -15.27 -31.39
N PRO A 35 -1.24 -15.05 -31.10
CA PRO A 35 -0.57 -13.80 -31.38
C PRO A 35 -0.73 -13.42 -32.86
N ALA A 36 -1.00 -12.14 -33.13
CA ALA A 36 -1.06 -11.65 -34.49
C ALA A 36 0.33 -11.66 -35.15
N ASP A 37 0.43 -12.09 -36.41
CA ASP A 37 1.62 -11.88 -37.22
C ASP A 37 1.59 -10.44 -37.79
N PRO A 38 2.52 -9.55 -37.39
CA PRO A 38 2.59 -8.18 -37.92
C PRO A 38 2.65 -8.14 -39.45
N ALA A 39 3.28 -9.12 -40.11
CA ALA A 39 3.40 -9.17 -41.56
C ALA A 39 2.06 -9.47 -42.26
N GLU A 40 1.13 -10.15 -41.57
CA GLU A 40 -0.23 -10.39 -42.07
C GLU A 40 -1.21 -9.29 -41.67
N LEU A 41 -0.98 -8.66 -40.51
CA LEU A 41 -1.87 -7.63 -39.97
C LEU A 41 -1.70 -6.28 -40.66
N TRP A 42 -0.45 -5.86 -40.88
CA TRP A 42 -0.14 -4.52 -41.36
C TRP A 42 -0.19 -4.40 -42.87
N SER A 43 -0.51 -3.19 -43.35
CA SER A 43 -0.56 -2.92 -44.78
C SER A 43 0.81 -2.93 -45.48
N GLY A 44 1.90 -2.91 -44.70
CA GLY A 44 3.28 -2.83 -45.19
C GLY A 44 3.62 -1.48 -45.86
N ARG A 45 2.85 -0.42 -45.57
CA ARG A 45 3.02 0.93 -46.12
C ARG A 45 2.97 1.97 -45.01
N GLY A 46 3.39 3.20 -45.32
CA GLY A 46 3.40 4.31 -44.37
C GLY A 46 4.25 3.99 -43.13
N CYS A 47 3.70 4.23 -41.93
CA CYS A 47 4.42 4.02 -40.68
C CYS A 47 4.89 2.56 -40.49
N THR A 48 4.13 1.56 -40.97
CA THR A 48 4.47 0.14 -40.85
C THR A 48 5.14 -0.41 -42.13
N ALA A 49 5.79 0.44 -42.92
CA ALA A 49 6.66 -0.02 -44.00
C ALA A 49 7.87 -0.79 -43.45
N ALA A 50 8.46 -1.67 -44.26
CA ALA A 50 9.56 -2.56 -43.83
C ALA A 50 10.83 -1.83 -43.38
N ASP A 51 11.08 -0.62 -43.88
CA ASP A 51 12.17 0.28 -43.49
C ASP A 51 11.79 1.26 -42.36
N CYS A 52 10.55 1.20 -41.89
CA CYS A 52 10.00 1.92 -40.75
C CYS A 52 9.59 0.91 -39.65
N HIS A 53 8.36 0.97 -39.14
CA HIS A 53 7.87 0.16 -38.02
C HIS A 53 7.19 -1.14 -38.47
N GLY A 54 7.72 -1.83 -39.50
CA GLY A 54 7.06 -3.01 -40.10
C GLY A 54 6.93 -4.22 -39.16
N GLY A 55 7.76 -4.31 -38.12
CA GLY A 55 7.74 -5.37 -37.12
C GLY A 55 7.01 -5.01 -35.82
N ILE A 56 6.38 -3.83 -35.74
CA ILE A 56 5.78 -3.33 -34.50
C ILE A 56 4.58 -4.18 -34.06
N GLU A 57 4.47 -4.42 -32.75
CA GLU A 57 3.30 -5.10 -32.22
C GLU A 57 2.04 -4.24 -32.40
N PRO A 58 0.88 -4.88 -32.64
CA PRO A 58 -0.36 -4.15 -32.56
C PRO A 58 -0.62 -3.68 -31.13
N ILE A 59 -1.06 -2.43 -31.02
CA ILE A 59 -1.32 -1.80 -29.72
C ILE A 59 -2.42 -2.55 -28.93
N ARG A 60 -3.32 -3.24 -29.62
CA ARG A 60 -4.37 -4.14 -29.09
C ARG A 60 -4.55 -5.33 -30.03
N GLN A 61 -5.08 -6.45 -29.54
CA GLN A 61 -5.30 -7.64 -30.37
C GLN A 61 -6.26 -7.38 -31.54
N PRO A 62 -6.03 -8.02 -32.71
CA PRO A 62 -6.99 -8.03 -33.81
C PRO A 62 -8.38 -8.52 -33.38
N GLY A 63 -9.41 -7.91 -33.94
CA GLY A 63 -10.81 -8.20 -33.60
C GLY A 63 -11.32 -7.51 -32.34
N THR A 64 -10.48 -6.80 -31.59
CA THR A 64 -10.95 -5.95 -30.48
C THR A 64 -11.62 -4.67 -30.99
N GLY A 65 -12.66 -4.21 -30.29
CA GLY A 65 -13.36 -2.98 -30.65
C GLY A 65 -12.45 -1.75 -30.70
N MET A 66 -11.45 -1.69 -29.81
CA MET A 66 -10.46 -0.61 -29.80
C MET A 66 -9.60 -0.60 -31.07
N LEU A 67 -8.99 -1.72 -31.46
CA LEU A 67 -8.17 -1.76 -32.68
C LEU A 67 -9.02 -1.47 -33.93
N THR A 68 -10.24 -2.02 -34.00
CA THR A 68 -11.16 -1.74 -35.11
C THR A 68 -11.44 -0.24 -35.26
N GLN A 69 -11.67 0.47 -34.17
CA GLN A 69 -11.89 1.91 -34.20
C GLN A 69 -10.63 2.69 -34.60
N ILE A 70 -9.45 2.27 -34.11
CA ILE A 70 -8.16 2.89 -34.46
C ILE A 70 -7.91 2.77 -35.96
N LEU A 71 -8.04 1.56 -36.54
CA LEU A 71 -7.83 1.34 -37.97
C LEU A 71 -8.83 2.15 -38.82
N ALA A 72 -10.11 2.16 -38.43
CA ALA A 72 -11.13 2.91 -39.13
C ALA A 72 -10.87 4.43 -39.12
N ARG A 73 -10.41 4.98 -37.98
CA ARG A 73 -10.00 6.38 -37.87
C ARG A 73 -8.76 6.67 -38.70
N GLY A 74 -7.72 5.84 -38.61
CA GLY A 74 -6.49 6.00 -39.39
C GLY A 74 -6.75 6.07 -40.89
N GLN A 75 -7.58 5.16 -41.41
CA GLN A 75 -7.96 5.13 -42.82
C GLN A 75 -8.61 6.42 -43.29
N ALA A 76 -9.37 7.10 -42.43
CA ALA A 76 -9.99 8.39 -42.75
C ALA A 76 -8.95 9.51 -42.94
N PHE A 77 -7.74 9.36 -42.41
CA PHE A 77 -6.64 10.34 -42.45
C PHE A 77 -5.40 9.80 -43.20
N GLY A 78 -5.58 8.84 -44.12
CA GLY A 78 -4.51 8.36 -44.98
C GLY A 78 -3.49 7.44 -44.31
N ASP A 79 -3.80 6.90 -43.14
CA ASP A 79 -2.98 5.93 -42.42
C ASP A 79 -3.75 4.60 -42.24
N PRO A 80 -3.58 3.62 -43.13
CA PRO A 80 -4.36 2.38 -43.09
C PRO A 80 -4.16 1.56 -41.81
N ASP A 81 -3.05 1.75 -41.10
CA ASP A 81 -2.65 0.96 -39.92
C ASP A 81 -2.86 1.75 -38.60
N GLY A 82 -3.25 3.02 -38.67
CA GLY A 82 -3.82 3.79 -37.57
C GLY A 82 -2.82 4.34 -36.53
N CYS A 83 -1.51 4.28 -36.80
CA CYS A 83 -0.45 4.88 -35.99
C CYS A 83 -0.70 6.38 -35.69
N VAL A 84 -1.11 7.16 -36.69
CA VAL A 84 -1.28 8.62 -36.57
C VAL A 84 -2.46 9.03 -35.70
N VAL A 85 -3.40 8.12 -35.44
CA VAL A 85 -4.55 8.40 -34.55
C VAL A 85 -4.08 8.75 -33.14
N CYS A 86 -2.99 8.11 -32.69
CA CYS A 86 -2.37 8.38 -31.40
C CYS A 86 -1.14 9.27 -31.53
N HIS A 87 -0.27 8.96 -32.51
CA HIS A 87 1.03 9.61 -32.62
C HIS A 87 1.03 10.88 -33.47
N GLY A 88 0.05 11.09 -34.34
CA GLY A 88 0.19 12.11 -35.39
C GLY A 88 1.33 11.79 -36.36
N GLY A 89 1.94 12.83 -36.93
CA GLY A 89 2.97 12.73 -37.97
C GLY A 89 2.39 12.71 -39.39
N ASP A 90 3.28 12.47 -40.35
CA ASP A 90 2.93 12.27 -41.77
C ASP A 90 3.12 10.79 -42.15
N PRO A 91 2.03 10.03 -42.35
CA PRO A 91 2.11 8.61 -42.69
C PRO A 91 2.53 8.38 -44.15
N GLN A 92 2.67 9.44 -44.97
CA GLN A 92 3.12 9.36 -46.37
C GLN A 92 4.60 9.75 -46.53
N ALA A 93 5.24 10.22 -45.46
CA ALA A 93 6.66 10.56 -45.46
C ALA A 93 7.52 9.31 -45.67
N THR A 94 8.68 9.48 -46.32
CA THR A 94 9.63 8.39 -46.61
C THR A 94 10.91 8.48 -45.77
N SER A 95 10.96 9.42 -44.83
CA SER A 95 12.08 9.60 -43.91
C SER A 95 11.59 9.83 -42.48
N PRO A 96 12.32 9.35 -41.45
CA PRO A 96 11.95 9.59 -40.06
C PRO A 96 11.86 11.08 -39.70
N ALA A 97 12.69 11.91 -40.33
CA ALA A 97 12.69 13.35 -40.09
C ALA A 97 11.38 14.00 -40.55
N GLU A 98 10.87 13.63 -41.72
CA GLU A 98 9.61 14.17 -42.24
C GLU A 98 8.42 13.57 -41.50
N ALA A 99 8.44 12.26 -41.22
CA ALA A 99 7.36 11.55 -40.54
C ALA A 99 7.14 12.06 -39.09
N HIS A 100 8.22 12.33 -38.35
CA HIS A 100 8.16 12.63 -36.91
C HIS A 100 8.36 14.12 -36.54
N HIS A 101 8.65 15.00 -37.51
CA HIS A 101 8.78 16.45 -37.24
C HIS A 101 7.80 17.33 -38.04
N GLY A 102 6.95 16.75 -38.89
CA GLY A 102 5.95 17.46 -39.70
C GLY A 102 4.71 17.93 -38.94
N ALA A 103 3.98 18.88 -39.51
CA ALA A 103 2.63 19.22 -39.08
C ALA A 103 1.68 18.07 -39.45
N ASN A 104 0.80 17.68 -38.54
CA ASN A 104 -0.18 16.63 -38.80
C ASN A 104 -1.19 17.04 -39.86
N ASP A 105 -1.93 16.07 -40.39
CA ASP A 105 -3.14 16.35 -41.17
C ASP A 105 -4.03 17.35 -40.40
N PRO A 106 -4.27 18.57 -40.93
CA PRO A 106 -5.11 19.55 -40.28
C PRO A 106 -6.52 19.03 -39.97
N ALA A 107 -7.05 18.11 -40.81
CA ALA A 107 -8.34 17.49 -40.58
C ALA A 107 -8.34 16.56 -39.37
N LEU A 108 -7.22 15.87 -39.08
CA LEU A 108 -7.07 15.04 -37.88
C LEU A 108 -7.09 15.92 -36.63
N ALA A 109 -6.35 17.02 -36.64
CA ALA A 109 -6.30 17.98 -35.53
C ALA A 109 -7.66 18.64 -35.28
N GLU A 110 -8.41 18.98 -36.34
CA GLU A 110 -9.77 19.54 -36.27
C GLU A 110 -10.78 18.52 -35.73
N ALA A 111 -10.60 17.24 -36.03
CA ALA A 111 -11.40 16.14 -35.47
C ALA A 111 -11.06 15.79 -34.00
N GLY A 112 -10.20 16.58 -33.34
CA GLY A 112 -9.78 16.38 -31.95
C GLY A 112 -8.60 15.42 -31.78
N GLY A 113 -7.98 14.97 -32.87
CA GLY A 113 -6.78 14.14 -32.85
C GLY A 113 -5.49 14.93 -32.59
N PRO A 114 -4.33 14.25 -32.68
CA PRO A 114 -3.02 14.86 -32.55
C PRO A 114 -2.86 16.04 -33.52
N ASP A 115 -2.27 17.14 -33.06
CA ASP A 115 -1.98 18.34 -33.84
C ASP A 115 -0.50 18.44 -34.30
N ARG A 116 0.34 17.57 -33.74
CA ARG A 116 1.74 17.34 -34.11
C ARG A 116 2.10 15.88 -33.81
N PHE A 117 3.33 15.50 -34.12
CA PHE A 117 3.85 14.20 -33.68
C PHE A 117 4.00 14.13 -32.15
N PHE A 118 3.51 13.04 -31.56
CA PHE A 118 3.58 12.73 -30.13
C PHE A 118 4.48 11.50 -29.92
N PRO A 119 5.71 11.65 -29.41
CA PRO A 119 6.59 10.52 -29.12
C PRO A 119 6.09 9.67 -27.94
N ASP A 120 5.30 10.26 -27.04
CA ASP A 120 4.61 9.59 -25.94
C ASP A 120 3.15 10.04 -25.95
N PRO A 121 2.27 9.38 -26.71
CA PRO A 121 0.89 9.81 -26.88
C PRO A 121 0.06 9.61 -25.61
N ALA A 122 0.51 8.81 -24.65
CA ALA A 122 -0.22 8.55 -23.41
C ALA A 122 0.09 9.55 -22.29
N SER A 123 1.04 10.46 -22.54
CA SER A 123 1.44 11.56 -21.66
C SER A 123 0.26 12.50 -21.34
N PRO A 124 0.09 12.94 -20.08
CA PRO A 124 -1.04 13.77 -19.67
C PRO A 124 -1.04 15.14 -20.37
N TRP A 125 0.11 15.55 -20.91
CA TRP A 125 0.29 16.81 -21.63
C TRP A 125 -0.32 16.83 -23.03
N VAL A 126 -0.64 15.66 -23.58
CA VAL A 126 -1.16 15.51 -24.95
C VAL A 126 -2.29 14.48 -25.06
N ASN A 127 -2.55 13.69 -24.01
CA ASN A 127 -3.48 12.56 -24.07
C ASN A 127 -4.93 12.95 -24.34
N ALA A 128 -5.34 14.19 -24.07
CA ALA A 128 -6.63 14.73 -24.50
C ALA A 128 -6.85 14.61 -26.02
N ARG A 129 -5.76 14.69 -26.81
CA ARG A 129 -5.77 14.57 -28.28
C ARG A 129 -5.47 13.15 -28.79
N SER A 130 -5.21 12.18 -27.92
CA SER A 130 -4.99 10.77 -28.28
C SER A 130 -6.00 9.89 -27.56
N CYS A 131 -5.75 9.49 -26.31
CA CYS A 131 -6.63 8.68 -25.48
C CYS A 131 -8.01 9.35 -25.26
N GLY A 132 -8.04 10.68 -25.09
CA GLY A 132 -9.24 11.47 -24.83
C GLY A 132 -10.25 11.47 -25.98
N GLN A 133 -9.84 11.06 -27.20
CA GLN A 133 -10.75 10.84 -28.31
C GLN A 133 -11.78 9.72 -28.05
N CYS A 134 -11.47 8.82 -27.10
CA CYS A 134 -12.30 7.68 -26.72
C CYS A 134 -12.58 7.61 -25.21
N HIS A 135 -11.70 8.18 -24.37
CA HIS A 135 -11.75 8.07 -22.90
C HIS A 135 -11.68 9.45 -22.22
N ALA A 136 -12.43 10.44 -22.73
CA ALA A 136 -12.37 11.83 -22.26
C ALA A 136 -12.52 11.96 -20.73
N GLU A 137 -13.52 11.28 -20.15
CA GLU A 137 -13.81 11.34 -18.71
C GLU A 137 -12.64 10.84 -17.83
N LEU A 138 -11.92 9.80 -18.25
CA LEU A 138 -10.76 9.30 -17.51
C LEU A 138 -9.51 10.18 -17.70
N VAL A 139 -9.37 10.78 -18.89
CA VAL A 139 -8.31 11.76 -19.15
C VAL A 139 -8.49 13.02 -18.30
N GLU A 140 -9.73 13.46 -18.10
CA GLU A 140 -10.05 14.56 -17.20
C GLU A 140 -9.82 14.16 -15.74
N ALA A 141 -10.38 13.03 -15.29
CA ALA A 141 -10.26 12.56 -13.90
C ALA A 141 -8.80 12.33 -13.44
N GLN A 142 -7.90 11.96 -14.35
CA GLN A 142 -6.48 11.77 -14.06
C GLN A 142 -5.85 12.98 -13.38
N TRP A 143 -6.28 14.21 -13.70
CA TRP A 143 -5.72 15.43 -13.11
C TRP A 143 -6.09 15.63 -11.65
N ASN A 144 -7.10 14.92 -11.16
CA ASN A 144 -7.54 14.95 -9.77
C ASN A 144 -7.05 13.74 -8.95
N SER A 145 -6.43 12.74 -9.60
CA SER A 145 -5.97 11.53 -8.89
C SER A 145 -4.74 11.78 -8.02
N LEU A 146 -4.57 10.96 -6.97
CA LEU A 146 -3.38 10.99 -6.13
C LEU A 146 -2.09 10.58 -6.87
N MET A 147 -2.22 9.78 -7.93
CA MET A 147 -1.10 9.41 -8.79
C MET A 147 -0.56 10.62 -9.56
N MET A 148 -1.40 11.63 -9.81
CA MET A 148 -1.00 12.88 -10.46
C MET A 148 -0.59 13.96 -9.46
N THR A 149 -1.38 14.15 -8.41
CA THR A 149 -1.21 15.25 -7.45
C THR A 149 -0.14 14.97 -6.40
N GLU A 150 0.01 13.70 -5.99
CA GLU A 150 0.84 13.22 -4.86
C GLU A 150 0.62 13.99 -3.53
N ALA A 151 -0.56 14.61 -3.37
CA ALA A 151 -0.86 15.54 -2.28
C ALA A 151 -0.66 14.94 -0.88
N GLY A 152 -1.08 13.69 -0.65
CA GLY A 152 -0.85 13.01 0.63
C GLY A 152 0.63 12.81 0.97
N LYS A 153 1.49 12.58 -0.03
CA LYS A 153 2.95 12.46 0.17
C LYS A 153 3.56 13.82 0.49
N ILE A 154 3.13 14.87 -0.21
CA ILE A 154 3.57 16.25 0.02
C ILE A 154 3.24 16.63 1.44
N GLN A 155 1.97 16.52 1.84
CA GLN A 155 1.53 16.88 3.17
C GLN A 155 2.23 16.06 4.26
N GLY A 156 2.51 14.77 4.06
CA GLY A 156 3.30 13.97 5.02
C GLY A 156 4.73 14.46 5.21
N THR A 157 5.39 14.91 4.15
CA THR A 157 6.75 15.45 4.28
C THR A 157 6.71 16.81 4.96
N THR A 158 5.82 17.70 4.54
CA THR A 158 5.74 19.05 5.08
C THR A 158 5.30 19.02 6.55
N TRP A 159 4.39 18.13 6.93
CA TRP A 159 4.05 17.83 8.33
C TRP A 159 5.29 17.47 9.16
N SER A 160 6.15 16.59 8.64
CA SER A 160 7.35 16.16 9.36
C SER A 160 8.41 17.25 9.52
N PHE A 161 8.37 18.26 8.66
CA PHE A 161 9.19 19.47 8.77
C PHE A 161 8.46 20.61 9.49
N GLY A 162 7.21 20.43 9.93
CA GLY A 162 6.44 21.45 10.64
C GLY A 162 5.96 22.60 9.76
N ILE A 163 5.82 22.38 8.45
CA ILE A 163 5.36 23.41 7.49
C ILE A 163 4.10 22.95 6.71
N PRO A 164 3.18 23.88 6.36
CA PRO A 164 3.05 25.19 7.00
C PRO A 164 2.66 24.99 8.49
N GLY A 165 2.64 26.06 9.28
CA GLY A 165 2.24 26.00 10.69
C GLY A 165 0.75 25.72 10.94
N ASP A 166 0.04 25.09 9.99
CA ASP A 166 -1.38 24.72 10.08
C ASP A 166 -1.64 23.30 9.53
N TYR A 167 -2.90 22.86 9.58
CA TYR A 167 -3.32 21.49 9.27
C TYR A 167 -3.81 21.31 7.81
N GLU A 168 -3.69 22.32 6.96
CA GLU A 168 -4.35 22.33 5.65
C GLU A 168 -3.59 21.52 4.59
N HIS A 169 -4.26 20.56 3.94
CA HIS A 169 -3.68 19.75 2.85
C HIS A 169 -3.77 20.45 1.49
N ARG A 170 -3.19 21.64 1.38
CA ARG A 170 -3.38 22.49 0.19
C ARG A 170 -2.46 22.16 -0.99
N TRP A 171 -1.34 21.48 -0.79
CA TRP A 171 -0.27 21.39 -1.80
C TRP A 171 -0.32 20.14 -2.67
N ALA A 172 -0.07 20.31 -3.96
CA ALA A 172 0.10 19.24 -4.94
C ALA A 172 1.26 19.54 -5.91
N ASN A 173 1.56 18.60 -6.82
CA ASN A 173 2.52 18.82 -7.91
C ASN A 173 2.07 19.90 -8.91
N TYR A 174 0.77 20.17 -8.99
CA TYR A 174 0.14 21.08 -9.94
C TYR A 174 -0.99 21.85 -9.29
N ASP A 175 -1.22 23.08 -9.76
CA ASP A 175 -2.47 23.78 -9.47
C ASP A 175 -3.63 23.02 -10.13
N THR A 176 -4.63 22.63 -9.33
CA THR A 176 -5.80 21.89 -9.81
C THR A 176 -7.00 22.19 -8.92
N GLN A 177 -8.21 22.05 -9.47
CA GLN A 177 -9.45 22.31 -8.77
C GLN A 177 -10.51 21.28 -9.15
N ASN A 178 -11.44 21.05 -8.24
CA ASN A 178 -12.62 20.24 -8.51
C ASN A 178 -13.51 20.91 -9.58
N PRO A 179 -14.30 20.12 -10.33
CA PRO A 179 -15.41 20.65 -11.10
C PRO A 179 -16.40 21.41 -10.20
N GLU A 180 -17.04 22.46 -10.74
CA GLU A 180 -18.06 23.23 -10.01
C GLU A 180 -19.35 22.43 -9.78
N ASP A 181 -19.65 21.44 -10.64
CA ASP A 181 -20.82 20.57 -10.52
C ASP A 181 -20.47 19.31 -9.71
N PRO A 182 -21.03 19.11 -8.50
CA PRO A 182 -20.84 17.89 -7.70
C PRO A 182 -21.26 16.60 -8.42
N HIS A 183 -22.22 16.68 -9.35
CA HIS A 183 -22.65 15.53 -10.13
C HIS A 183 -21.68 15.12 -11.25
N ALA A 184 -20.63 15.92 -11.48
CA ALA A 184 -19.53 15.57 -12.37
C ALA A 184 -18.68 14.40 -11.83
N ARG A 185 -18.75 14.13 -10.52
CA ARG A 185 -18.01 13.01 -9.90
C ARG A 185 -18.39 11.70 -10.56
N LEU A 186 -17.41 10.91 -10.98
CA LEU A 186 -17.63 9.59 -11.56
C LEU A 186 -18.09 8.61 -10.47
N GLY A 187 -19.14 7.85 -10.74
CA GLY A 187 -19.66 6.84 -9.80
C GLY A 187 -21.18 6.70 -9.88
N THR A 188 -21.71 5.80 -9.06
CA THR A 188 -23.16 5.65 -8.87
C THR A 188 -23.75 6.84 -8.10
N GLU A 189 -25.07 6.97 -8.12
CA GLU A 189 -25.76 7.98 -7.28
C GLU A 189 -25.48 7.77 -5.79
N ALA A 190 -25.47 6.50 -5.33
CA ALA A 190 -25.12 6.15 -3.96
C ALA A 190 -23.68 6.56 -3.61
N TYR A 191 -22.72 6.28 -4.49
CA TYR A 191 -21.32 6.70 -4.31
C TYR A 191 -21.17 8.21 -4.22
N ARG A 192 -21.83 8.96 -5.11
CA ARG A 192 -21.79 10.43 -5.09
C ARG A 192 -22.34 11.00 -3.79
N ALA A 193 -23.50 10.52 -3.35
CA ALA A 193 -24.12 10.96 -2.10
C ALA A 193 -23.23 10.62 -0.88
N TYR A 194 -22.59 9.44 -0.91
CA TYR A 194 -21.65 9.02 0.12
C TYR A 194 -20.42 9.95 0.16
N MET A 195 -19.79 10.18 -0.99
CA MET A 195 -18.61 11.03 -1.08
C MET A 195 -18.90 12.49 -0.79
N GLU A 196 -20.09 13.01 -1.09
CA GLU A 196 -20.52 14.35 -0.69
C GLU A 196 -20.54 14.48 0.84
N ALA A 197 -21.20 13.53 1.53
CA ALA A 197 -21.25 13.51 2.99
C ALA A 197 -19.85 13.35 3.60
N LYS A 198 -19.02 12.45 3.05
CA LYS A 198 -17.65 12.22 3.51
C LYS A 198 -16.75 13.45 3.28
N SER A 199 -16.90 14.12 2.15
CA SER A 199 -16.14 15.35 1.85
C SER A 199 -16.50 16.46 2.83
N ALA A 200 -17.79 16.60 3.18
CA ALA A 200 -18.24 17.56 4.18
C ALA A 200 -17.73 17.24 5.59
N ALA A 201 -17.54 15.96 5.93
CA ALA A 201 -16.99 15.53 7.22
C ALA A 201 -15.47 15.73 7.31
N HIS A 202 -14.75 15.65 6.19
CA HIS A 202 -13.29 15.77 6.14
C HIS A 202 -12.80 16.79 5.08
N PRO A 203 -13.13 18.08 5.25
CA PRO A 203 -12.80 19.12 4.26
C PRO A 203 -11.30 19.32 4.07
N ASN A 204 -10.48 18.97 5.07
CA ASN A 204 -9.03 18.99 4.98
C ASN A 204 -8.47 17.87 4.09
N VAL A 205 -9.18 16.75 3.98
CA VAL A 205 -8.76 15.63 3.11
C VAL A 205 -9.35 15.77 1.71
N PHE A 206 -10.63 16.09 1.60
CA PHE A 206 -11.34 16.23 0.33
C PHE A 206 -11.45 17.71 -0.03
N VAL A 207 -10.30 18.27 -0.42
CA VAL A 207 -10.16 19.70 -0.71
C VAL A 207 -10.82 20.09 -2.03
N ASP A 208 -11.24 21.34 -2.15
CA ASP A 208 -11.80 21.90 -3.40
C ASP A 208 -10.73 22.22 -4.45
N ARG A 209 -9.50 22.51 -3.99
CA ARG A 209 -8.39 22.91 -4.83
C ARG A 209 -7.05 22.53 -4.20
N HIS A 210 -6.07 22.29 -5.06
CA HIS A 210 -4.67 22.28 -4.66
C HIS A 210 -3.92 23.46 -5.28
N GLU A 211 -2.96 23.95 -4.51
CA GLU A 211 -1.95 24.91 -4.91
C GLU A 211 -0.66 24.14 -5.22
N ARG A 212 0.09 24.56 -6.23
CA ARG A 212 1.38 23.95 -6.50
C ARG A 212 2.31 24.08 -5.29
N VAL A 213 3.05 23.01 -4.99
CA VAL A 213 4.08 23.02 -3.93
C VAL A 213 5.08 24.16 -4.19
N PRO A 214 5.46 24.93 -3.14
CA PRO A 214 6.41 26.03 -3.25
C PRO A 214 7.73 25.66 -3.93
N GLU A 215 8.42 26.69 -4.42
CA GLU A 215 9.76 26.53 -4.98
C GLU A 215 10.77 26.15 -3.89
N ALA A 216 11.79 25.40 -4.26
CA ALA A 216 12.89 25.07 -3.35
C ALA A 216 13.74 26.32 -3.04
N PRO A 217 14.28 26.46 -1.81
CA PRO A 217 15.27 27.48 -1.49
C PRO A 217 16.45 27.46 -2.47
N ALA A 218 16.66 28.57 -3.18
CA ALA A 218 17.69 28.70 -4.20
C ALA A 218 18.03 30.18 -4.50
N PRO A 219 19.17 30.49 -5.15
CA PRO A 219 19.47 31.84 -5.59
C PRO A 219 18.45 32.28 -6.64
N GLY A 220 17.85 33.47 -6.45
CA GLY A 220 16.88 34.04 -7.40
C GLY A 220 15.43 33.63 -7.16
N VAL A 221 15.17 32.77 -6.17
CA VAL A 221 13.84 32.63 -5.55
C VAL A 221 13.69 33.76 -4.52
N ASP A 222 12.56 34.45 -4.53
CA ASP A 222 12.29 35.54 -3.58
C ASP A 222 12.38 34.99 -2.15
N GLY A 223 13.16 35.65 -1.29
CA GLY A 223 13.43 35.18 0.07
C GLY A 223 14.26 33.89 0.20
N GLY A 224 14.57 33.14 -0.88
CA GLY A 224 15.01 31.74 -0.79
C GLY A 224 16.10 31.42 0.25
N TRP A 225 17.22 32.14 0.26
CA TRP A 225 18.29 31.93 1.26
C TRP A 225 17.98 32.54 2.63
N GLU A 226 17.34 33.71 2.65
CA GLU A 226 16.97 34.40 3.89
C GLU A 226 15.92 33.60 4.67
N GLU A 227 14.95 33.01 3.98
CA GLU A 227 13.91 32.14 4.53
C GLU A 227 14.50 30.82 5.03
N LEU A 228 15.44 30.21 4.30
CA LEU A 228 16.13 29.00 4.77
C LEU A 228 16.97 29.24 6.03
N GLU A 229 17.67 30.39 6.10
CA GLU A 229 18.44 30.77 7.29
C GLU A 229 17.53 31.10 8.48
N ALA A 230 16.37 31.70 8.24
CA ALA A 230 15.39 32.02 9.27
C ALA A 230 14.60 30.79 9.76
N ASP A 231 14.29 29.88 8.85
CA ASP A 231 13.53 28.66 9.06
C ASP A 231 14.13 27.48 8.27
N PRO A 232 14.98 26.66 8.89
CA PRO A 232 15.59 25.50 8.23
C PRO A 232 14.56 24.48 7.72
N ALA A 233 13.30 24.53 8.17
CA ALA A 233 12.25 23.63 7.69
C ALA A 233 11.95 23.80 6.20
N GLN A 234 12.25 24.97 5.62
CA GLN A 234 12.07 25.24 4.18
C GLN A 234 12.81 24.24 3.28
N ALA A 235 13.84 23.57 3.81
CA ALA A 235 14.54 22.49 3.12
C ALA A 235 13.64 21.29 2.74
N ALA A 236 12.46 21.17 3.34
CA ALA A 236 11.42 20.22 2.94
C ALA A 236 11.08 20.33 1.45
N PHE A 237 11.04 21.55 0.89
CA PHE A 237 10.72 21.75 -0.53
C PHE A 237 11.83 21.27 -1.46
N THR A 238 13.09 21.46 -1.08
CA THR A 238 14.22 20.82 -1.80
C THR A 238 14.10 19.30 -1.73
N TYR A 239 13.87 18.75 -0.55
CA TYR A 239 13.74 17.30 -0.35
C TYR A 239 12.60 16.70 -1.18
N LEU A 240 11.41 17.31 -1.12
CA LEU A 240 10.24 16.89 -1.87
C LEU A 240 10.50 16.84 -3.37
N ARG A 241 10.99 17.97 -3.91
CA ARG A 241 11.15 18.18 -5.35
C ARG A 241 12.28 17.38 -5.95
N ALA A 242 13.31 17.05 -5.18
CA ALA A 242 14.44 16.24 -5.61
C ALA A 242 14.20 14.72 -5.52
N GLU A 243 13.53 14.26 -4.46
CA GLU A 243 13.43 12.83 -4.14
C GLU A 243 12.01 12.26 -4.21
N CYS A 244 11.04 12.92 -3.58
CA CYS A 244 9.73 12.34 -3.31
C CYS A 244 8.79 12.38 -4.53
N GLN A 245 8.84 13.45 -5.33
CA GLN A 245 7.92 13.72 -6.45
C GLN A 245 8.38 13.15 -7.80
N ARG A 246 9.27 12.16 -7.83
CA ARG A 246 9.66 11.50 -9.10
C ARG A 246 8.59 10.56 -9.67
N CYS A 247 7.51 10.32 -8.92
CA CYS A 247 6.54 9.26 -9.20
C CYS A 247 5.27 9.76 -9.89
N HIS A 248 4.96 11.06 -9.88
CA HIS A 248 3.76 11.56 -10.54
C HIS A 248 3.75 11.24 -12.04
N LEU A 249 2.52 11.15 -12.57
CA LEU A 249 2.28 10.74 -13.95
C LEU A 249 2.70 11.79 -14.98
N GLY A 250 2.97 13.03 -14.57
CA GLY A 250 3.43 14.10 -15.47
C GLY A 250 4.91 14.06 -15.85
N VAL A 251 5.70 13.11 -15.32
CA VAL A 251 7.12 12.88 -15.66
C VAL A 251 7.38 11.38 -15.87
N LYS A 252 8.50 11.03 -16.52
CA LYS A 252 8.92 9.62 -16.71
C LYS A 252 9.56 8.97 -15.49
N GLY A 253 9.87 9.76 -14.46
CA GLY A 253 10.65 9.30 -13.31
C GLY A 253 12.10 8.96 -13.66
N ARG A 254 12.80 8.35 -12.71
CA ARG A 254 14.23 8.03 -12.82
C ARG A 254 14.47 7.01 -13.92
N GLN A 255 15.48 7.25 -14.75
CA GLN A 255 15.90 6.31 -15.78
C GLN A 255 16.93 5.31 -15.23
N LYS A 256 16.52 4.53 -14.23
CA LYS A 256 17.35 3.52 -13.54
C LYS A 256 16.66 2.15 -13.58
N ARG A 257 17.44 1.08 -13.37
CA ARG A 257 16.92 -0.29 -13.30
C ARG A 257 15.77 -0.42 -12.29
N GLY A 258 14.62 -0.87 -12.79
CA GLY A 258 13.35 -0.96 -12.07
C GLY A 258 12.47 0.29 -12.12
N ASP A 259 12.99 1.45 -12.54
CA ASP A 259 12.27 2.72 -12.48
C ASP A 259 11.73 3.18 -13.85
N PHE A 260 11.94 2.38 -14.91
CA PHE A 260 11.51 2.70 -16.28
C PHE A 260 9.99 2.63 -16.44
N ARG A 261 9.39 3.69 -17.01
CA ARG A 261 7.96 3.79 -17.33
C ARG A 261 7.68 4.90 -18.34
N GLY A 262 6.47 4.91 -18.89
CA GLY A 262 5.91 6.04 -19.63
C GLY A 262 5.36 7.16 -18.73
N MET A 263 4.75 8.17 -19.34
CA MET A 263 3.97 9.21 -18.63
C MET A 263 2.47 8.96 -18.76
N GLY A 264 1.70 9.58 -17.86
CA GLY A 264 0.24 9.57 -17.92
C GLY A 264 -0.31 8.17 -17.88
N CYS A 265 -1.22 7.87 -18.81
CA CYS A 265 -1.81 6.54 -18.95
C CYS A 265 -0.73 5.49 -19.29
N GLY A 266 0.34 5.90 -19.99
CA GLY A 266 1.43 5.02 -20.41
C GLY A 266 2.34 4.58 -19.29
N ALA A 267 2.27 5.21 -18.11
CA ALA A 267 2.98 4.76 -16.92
C ALA A 267 2.48 3.39 -16.43
N CYS A 268 1.21 3.06 -16.69
CA CYS A 268 0.57 1.81 -16.27
C CYS A 268 0.21 0.91 -17.45
N HIS A 269 -0.27 1.51 -18.55
CA HIS A 269 -0.81 0.75 -19.68
C HIS A 269 0.21 0.32 -20.72
N ILE A 270 1.43 0.86 -20.70
CA ILE A 270 2.51 0.41 -21.58
C ILE A 270 3.54 -0.35 -20.72
N PRO A 271 3.82 -1.62 -21.02
CA PRO A 271 4.72 -2.43 -20.20
C PRO A 271 6.17 -1.98 -20.37
N TYR A 272 6.92 -1.94 -19.27
CA TYR A 272 8.36 -1.77 -19.25
C TYR A 272 8.98 -2.91 -18.45
N GLY A 273 10.06 -3.49 -18.96
CA GLY A 273 10.90 -4.40 -18.17
C GLY A 273 11.80 -3.63 -17.21
N ASN A 274 12.27 -4.28 -16.14
CA ASN A 274 13.17 -3.66 -15.17
C ASN A 274 14.50 -3.18 -15.78
N GLU A 275 14.94 -3.80 -16.88
CA GLU A 275 16.13 -3.37 -17.62
C GLU A 275 15.84 -2.22 -18.61
N GLY A 276 14.56 -1.92 -18.89
CA GLY A 276 14.13 -0.85 -19.77
C GLY A 276 14.47 -1.07 -21.24
N VAL A 277 14.56 -2.32 -21.68
CA VAL A 277 14.90 -2.70 -23.06
C VAL A 277 13.65 -3.14 -23.81
N TYR A 278 13.60 -2.87 -25.12
CA TYR A 278 12.55 -3.36 -26.00
C TYR A 278 12.85 -4.79 -26.43
N GLU A 279 11.87 -5.67 -26.22
CA GLU A 279 11.93 -7.10 -26.55
C GLU A 279 10.88 -7.49 -27.59
N GLY A 280 10.35 -6.50 -28.32
CA GLY A 280 9.42 -6.69 -29.41
C GLY A 280 10.08 -6.95 -30.78
N GLY A 281 9.27 -7.08 -31.82
CA GLY A 281 9.66 -7.41 -33.18
C GLY A 281 10.14 -6.22 -34.03
N ASP A 282 9.99 -4.98 -33.56
CA ASP A 282 10.42 -3.79 -34.28
C ASP A 282 11.91 -3.44 -34.07
N GLU A 283 12.73 -3.74 -35.07
CA GLU A 283 14.17 -3.44 -35.05
C GLU A 283 14.50 -1.94 -34.93
N THR A 284 13.61 -1.05 -35.35
CA THR A 284 13.83 0.40 -35.32
C THR A 284 13.65 1.00 -33.92
N ILE A 285 12.87 0.34 -33.06
CA ILE A 285 12.70 0.72 -31.65
C ILE A 285 13.84 0.12 -30.81
N GLY A 286 14.18 -1.14 -31.09
CA GLY A 286 15.15 -1.94 -30.32
C GLY A 286 16.52 -1.28 -30.15
N GLY A 287 16.98 -0.50 -31.14
CA GLY A 287 18.13 0.39 -30.97
C GLY A 287 19.40 -0.28 -30.45
N GLY A 288 19.79 -1.46 -30.95
CA GLY A 288 20.98 -2.18 -30.49
C GLY A 288 20.87 -2.73 -29.04
N GLU A 289 21.74 -3.67 -28.68
CA GLU A 289 21.64 -4.53 -27.47
C GLU A 289 21.64 -3.77 -26.11
N HIS A 290 21.80 -2.45 -26.09
CA HIS A 290 21.96 -1.65 -24.87
C HIS A 290 21.10 -0.37 -24.80
N ALA A 291 20.13 -0.18 -25.70
CA ALA A 291 19.22 0.97 -25.59
C ALA A 291 18.22 0.77 -24.45
N VAL A 292 18.39 1.55 -23.38
CA VAL A 292 17.51 1.56 -22.20
C VAL A 292 16.45 2.67 -22.28
N GLY A 293 15.44 2.62 -21.42
CA GLY A 293 14.32 3.59 -21.40
C GLY A 293 13.27 3.32 -22.48
N ARG A 294 13.15 2.08 -22.95
CA ARG A 294 12.19 1.63 -23.95
C ARG A 294 11.11 0.74 -23.32
N PRO A 295 9.87 0.76 -23.85
CA PRO A 295 8.84 -0.18 -23.44
C PRO A 295 9.26 -1.60 -23.78
N LEU A 296 8.69 -2.61 -23.11
CA LEU A 296 8.95 -4.02 -23.39
C LEU A 296 8.44 -4.42 -24.78
N VAL A 297 7.22 -4.00 -25.12
CA VAL A 297 6.54 -4.21 -26.41
C VAL A 297 5.58 -3.05 -26.69
N HIS A 298 5.16 -2.88 -27.94
CA HIS A 298 4.17 -1.87 -28.32
C HIS A 298 2.72 -2.39 -28.19
N SER A 299 2.32 -2.79 -26.99
CA SER A 299 0.95 -3.26 -26.70
C SER A 299 0.44 -2.76 -25.35
N ILE A 300 -0.85 -2.44 -25.29
CA ILE A 300 -1.50 -1.98 -24.06
C ILE A 300 -1.85 -3.16 -23.16
N GLN A 301 -1.35 -3.14 -21.92
CA GLN A 301 -1.81 -3.96 -20.80
C GLN A 301 -2.93 -3.22 -20.05
N ALA A 302 -4.00 -3.93 -19.67
CA ALA A 302 -5.11 -3.35 -18.93
C ALA A 302 -5.89 -4.44 -18.19
N THR A 303 -7.12 -4.76 -18.60
CA THR A 303 -7.98 -5.73 -17.90
C THR A 303 -7.85 -7.14 -18.50
N ARG A 304 -8.69 -8.07 -18.04
CA ARG A 304 -8.68 -9.51 -18.38
C ARG A 304 -8.77 -9.83 -19.87
N ASP A 305 -9.35 -8.95 -20.68
CA ASP A 305 -9.48 -9.12 -22.13
C ASP A 305 -8.33 -8.44 -22.92
N SER A 306 -7.37 -7.88 -22.19
CA SER A 306 -6.29 -7.07 -22.74
C SER A 306 -5.01 -7.87 -22.89
N TRP A 307 -5.03 -8.80 -23.84
CA TRP A 307 -3.89 -9.67 -24.16
C TRP A 307 -2.70 -8.88 -24.73
N VAL A 308 -1.56 -9.08 -24.09
CA VAL A 308 -0.24 -8.61 -24.52
C VAL A 308 0.60 -9.83 -24.88
N PHE A 309 1.31 -9.78 -26.01
CA PHE A 309 2.23 -10.82 -26.43
C PHE A 309 3.64 -10.26 -26.53
N LYS A 310 4.58 -10.95 -25.90
CA LYS A 310 6.01 -10.74 -26.08
C LYS A 310 6.56 -11.78 -27.05
N PRO A 311 7.16 -11.39 -28.18
CA PRO A 311 7.86 -12.32 -29.05
C PRO A 311 8.88 -13.16 -28.28
N SER A 312 9.08 -14.39 -28.73
CA SER A 312 10.09 -15.26 -28.16
C SER A 312 11.50 -14.81 -28.58
N ALA A 313 12.48 -15.00 -27.69
CA ALA A 313 13.89 -14.82 -28.01
C ALA A 313 14.43 -15.96 -28.91
N SER A 314 13.73 -17.09 -28.99
CA SER A 314 14.08 -18.26 -29.80
C SER A 314 13.00 -18.55 -30.84
N PRO A 315 13.34 -18.82 -32.11
CA PRO A 315 12.38 -19.20 -33.15
C PRO A 315 11.59 -20.49 -32.84
N ASP A 316 12.12 -21.34 -31.96
CA ASP A 316 11.53 -22.64 -31.60
C ASP A 316 10.60 -22.56 -30.36
N GLU A 317 10.46 -21.37 -29.76
CA GLU A 317 9.63 -21.14 -28.57
C GLU A 317 8.42 -20.26 -28.92
N GLU A 318 7.26 -20.59 -28.35
CA GLU A 318 6.03 -19.82 -28.55
C GLU A 318 6.13 -18.43 -27.89
N ALA A 319 5.43 -17.44 -28.46
CA ALA A 319 5.34 -16.12 -27.85
C ALA A 319 4.65 -16.20 -26.47
N LEU A 320 5.13 -15.39 -25.52
CA LEU A 320 4.56 -15.32 -24.18
C LEU A 320 3.36 -14.37 -24.17
N GLY A 321 2.17 -14.88 -23.83
CA GLY A 321 0.94 -14.10 -23.69
C GLY A 321 0.52 -13.89 -22.24
N TYR A 322 0.07 -12.68 -21.89
CA TYR A 322 -0.50 -12.36 -20.58
C TYR A 322 -1.62 -11.31 -20.65
N THR A 323 -2.35 -11.15 -19.56
CA THR A 323 -3.42 -10.13 -19.36
C THR A 323 -3.27 -9.49 -17.98
N GLY A 324 -3.91 -8.34 -17.77
CA GLY A 324 -3.75 -7.57 -16.53
C GLY A 324 -2.50 -6.66 -16.53
N ILE A 325 -2.43 -5.72 -15.59
CA ILE A 325 -1.22 -4.94 -15.30
C ILE A 325 -0.38 -5.69 -14.26
N PRO A 326 0.80 -6.23 -14.63
CA PRO A 326 1.65 -6.95 -13.69
C PRO A 326 2.08 -6.06 -12.52
N VAL A 327 2.17 -6.66 -11.32
CA VAL A 327 2.47 -5.96 -10.05
C VAL A 327 3.72 -5.09 -10.13
N GLU A 328 4.73 -5.51 -10.90
CA GLU A 328 5.97 -4.75 -11.02
C GLU A 328 5.77 -3.37 -11.67
N THR A 329 4.77 -3.21 -12.55
CA THR A 329 4.41 -1.90 -13.13
C THR A 329 4.02 -0.89 -12.04
N CYS A 330 3.26 -1.33 -11.04
CA CYS A 330 2.92 -0.51 -9.88
C CYS A 330 4.14 -0.31 -8.97
N THR A 331 4.99 -1.33 -8.83
CA THR A 331 6.15 -1.34 -7.94
C THR A 331 7.24 -0.34 -8.37
N THR A 332 7.31 0.02 -9.65
CA THR A 332 8.11 1.15 -10.17
C THR A 332 7.95 2.44 -9.35
N CYS A 333 6.75 2.70 -8.81
CA CYS A 333 6.48 3.82 -7.91
C CYS A 333 6.24 3.39 -6.45
N HIS A 334 5.64 2.21 -6.22
CA HIS A 334 5.26 1.70 -4.90
C HIS A 334 6.35 0.86 -4.19
N ASN A 335 7.62 1.05 -4.55
CA ASN A 335 8.79 0.40 -3.92
C ASN A 335 9.37 1.16 -2.70
N ARG A 336 8.97 2.42 -2.49
CA ARG A 336 9.42 3.28 -1.37
C ARG A 336 8.25 3.56 -0.42
N GLY A 337 8.31 4.61 0.41
CA GLY A 337 7.25 4.95 1.36
C GLY A 337 6.77 3.74 2.17
N LYS A 338 5.49 3.40 2.03
CA LYS A 338 4.83 2.25 2.66
C LYS A 338 5.27 0.86 2.12
N ARG A 339 6.04 0.81 1.02
CA ARG A 339 6.63 -0.40 0.40
C ARG A 339 5.62 -1.46 -0.04
N ILE A 340 4.39 -1.05 -0.33
CA ILE A 340 3.27 -1.96 -0.61
C ILE A 340 3.49 -2.85 -1.85
N GLY A 341 4.15 -2.34 -2.90
CA GLY A 341 4.37 -3.12 -4.12
C GLY A 341 5.38 -4.26 -3.93
N VAL A 342 6.39 -4.03 -3.10
CA VAL A 342 7.41 -5.05 -2.78
C VAL A 342 6.91 -6.03 -1.72
N SER A 343 6.18 -5.58 -0.70
CA SER A 343 5.64 -6.47 0.33
C SER A 343 4.58 -7.42 -0.21
N TYR A 344 3.72 -6.98 -1.14
CA TYR A 344 2.76 -7.84 -1.83
C TYR A 344 3.42 -9.04 -2.52
N GLN A 345 4.59 -8.80 -3.12
CA GLN A 345 5.42 -9.82 -3.78
C GLN A 345 6.26 -10.66 -2.80
N GLY A 346 6.20 -10.39 -1.49
CA GLY A 346 7.03 -11.03 -0.47
C GLY A 346 8.48 -10.56 -0.47
N LEU A 347 8.74 -9.30 -0.77
CA LEU A 347 10.08 -8.70 -0.77
C LEU A 347 10.19 -7.63 0.31
N MET A 348 11.16 -7.79 1.22
CA MET A 348 11.50 -6.78 2.24
C MET A 348 12.84 -6.14 1.92
N GLU A 349 12.90 -4.81 2.02
CA GLU A 349 14.13 -4.06 1.79
C GLU A 349 15.22 -4.45 2.81
N SER A 350 16.41 -4.73 2.30
CA SER A 350 17.59 -5.11 3.08
C SER A 350 18.51 -3.90 3.29
N ALA A 351 19.05 -3.76 4.51
CA ALA A 351 20.12 -2.79 4.79
C ALA A 351 21.46 -3.21 4.16
N TRP A 352 21.56 -4.46 3.71
CA TRP A 352 22.79 -5.08 3.23
C TRP A 352 22.63 -5.56 1.80
N ALA A 353 23.68 -5.36 1.00
CA ALA A 353 23.82 -5.94 -0.33
C ALA A 353 24.33 -7.39 -0.22
N SER A 354 23.58 -8.26 0.45
CA SER A 354 23.96 -9.65 0.70
C SER A 354 24.36 -10.38 -0.60
N PRO A 355 25.45 -11.17 -0.61
CA PRO A 355 25.94 -11.83 -1.81
C PRO A 355 25.15 -13.12 -2.09
N TYR A 356 23.99 -12.99 -2.72
CA TYR A 356 23.17 -14.14 -3.14
C TYR A 356 23.65 -14.79 -4.45
N THR A 357 24.59 -14.16 -5.16
CA THR A 357 25.03 -14.57 -6.50
C THR A 357 26.32 -15.39 -6.48
N GLU A 358 26.60 -16.05 -7.61
CA GLU A 358 27.69 -17.02 -7.79
C GLU A 358 29.08 -16.38 -7.55
N GLY A 359 29.99 -17.12 -6.92
CA GLY A 359 31.38 -16.69 -6.67
C GLY A 359 31.89 -16.86 -5.24
N GLY A 360 30.99 -16.97 -4.25
CA GLY A 360 31.32 -17.18 -2.83
C GLY A 360 32.05 -15.99 -2.17
N GLY A 361 31.70 -15.68 -0.91
CA GLY A 361 32.49 -14.76 -0.08
C GLY A 361 32.26 -13.25 -0.27
N GLY A 362 31.14 -12.80 -0.84
CA GLY A 362 30.85 -11.36 -0.93
C GLY A 362 31.30 -10.65 -2.21
N ALA A 363 31.83 -11.38 -3.20
CA ALA A 363 32.45 -10.77 -4.39
C ALA A 363 31.44 -10.09 -5.34
N ILE A 364 30.20 -10.58 -5.40
CA ILE A 364 29.14 -9.99 -6.23
C ILE A 364 27.93 -9.69 -5.32
N PRO A 365 27.60 -8.42 -5.07
CA PRO A 365 26.39 -8.06 -4.32
C PRO A 365 25.13 -8.41 -5.13
N GLN A 366 23.99 -8.59 -4.44
CA GLN A 366 22.70 -8.60 -5.12
C GLN A 366 22.57 -7.36 -6.03
N PRO A 367 22.17 -7.50 -7.30
CA PRO A 367 21.95 -6.36 -8.17
C PRO A 367 20.93 -5.39 -7.56
N GLY A 368 21.20 -4.09 -7.66
CA GLY A 368 20.24 -3.08 -7.21
C GLY A 368 18.96 -3.13 -8.05
N LEU A 369 17.81 -3.00 -7.41
CA LEU A 369 16.50 -2.86 -8.04
C LEU A 369 15.75 -1.71 -7.35
N HIS A 370 15.26 -0.73 -8.12
CA HIS A 370 14.76 0.54 -7.57
C HIS A 370 15.76 1.20 -6.61
N THR A 371 17.06 1.08 -6.93
CA THR A 371 18.18 1.54 -6.09
C THR A 371 18.32 0.85 -4.71
N LYS A 372 17.71 -0.33 -4.53
CA LYS A 372 17.65 -1.06 -3.25
C LYS A 372 18.04 -2.53 -3.39
N HIS A 373 18.16 -3.19 -2.24
CA HIS A 373 18.37 -4.63 -2.08
C HIS A 373 17.21 -5.24 -1.29
N TYR A 374 16.94 -6.52 -1.50
CA TYR A 374 15.77 -7.20 -0.93
C TYR A 374 16.10 -8.58 -0.38
N ILE A 375 15.38 -8.98 0.67
CA ILE A 375 15.29 -10.35 1.17
C ILE A 375 13.90 -10.92 0.87
N ALA A 376 13.82 -12.25 0.75
CA ALA A 376 12.56 -12.95 0.55
C ALA A 376 11.79 -13.10 1.87
N MET A 377 10.49 -12.87 1.81
CA MET A 377 9.50 -12.93 2.88
C MET A 377 8.26 -13.69 2.39
N GLN A 378 7.27 -13.87 3.27
CA GLN A 378 5.97 -14.43 2.90
C GLN A 378 5.23 -13.48 1.95
N GLN A 379 4.70 -14.02 0.86
CA GLN A 379 3.90 -13.27 -0.12
C GLN A 379 2.45 -13.16 0.34
N ASP A 380 1.76 -12.10 -0.07
CA ASP A 380 0.32 -11.99 0.17
C ASP A 380 -0.44 -13.17 -0.46
N ILE A 381 -1.45 -13.69 0.24
CA ILE A 381 -2.26 -14.82 -0.23
C ILE A 381 -2.99 -14.49 -1.53
N HIS A 382 -3.42 -13.24 -1.74
CA HIS A 382 -4.07 -12.81 -2.98
C HIS A 382 -3.09 -12.83 -4.15
N PHE A 383 -1.84 -12.40 -3.92
CA PHE A 383 -0.76 -12.50 -4.91
C PHE A 383 -0.52 -13.96 -5.30
N GLN A 384 -0.41 -14.86 -4.31
CA GLN A 384 -0.24 -16.29 -4.56
C GLN A 384 -1.42 -16.93 -5.32
N LYS A 385 -2.62 -16.35 -5.23
CA LYS A 385 -3.81 -16.77 -5.96
C LYS A 385 -3.93 -16.13 -7.35
N GLY A 386 -2.95 -15.31 -7.75
CA GLY A 386 -2.88 -14.69 -9.07
C GLY A 386 -3.61 -13.35 -9.18
N MET A 387 -3.97 -12.71 -8.06
CA MET A 387 -4.51 -11.35 -8.08
C MET A 387 -3.41 -10.30 -8.29
N LEU A 388 -3.71 -9.32 -9.13
CA LEU A 388 -2.90 -8.14 -9.41
C LEU A 388 -3.43 -6.94 -8.60
N CYS A 389 -2.67 -5.85 -8.53
CA CYS A 389 -3.08 -4.66 -7.75
C CYS A 389 -4.45 -4.11 -8.19
N GLN A 390 -4.73 -4.13 -9.50
CA GLN A 390 -6.00 -3.65 -10.06
C GLN A 390 -7.21 -4.54 -9.74
N ASP A 391 -7.01 -5.74 -9.18
CA ASP A 391 -8.12 -6.59 -8.75
C ASP A 391 -8.72 -6.13 -7.41
N CYS A 392 -7.97 -5.33 -6.64
CA CYS A 392 -8.42 -4.71 -5.38
C CYS A 392 -8.49 -3.19 -5.44
N HIS A 393 -7.93 -2.56 -6.47
CA HIS A 393 -7.98 -1.11 -6.68
C HIS A 393 -8.90 -0.77 -7.85
N THR A 394 -9.97 -0.03 -7.59
CA THR A 394 -10.95 0.31 -8.62
C THR A 394 -10.40 1.35 -9.61
N SER A 395 -11.11 1.55 -10.72
CA SER A 395 -10.83 2.67 -11.62
C SER A 395 -10.90 4.01 -10.87
N GLY A 396 -11.81 4.18 -9.91
CA GLY A 396 -11.92 5.40 -9.11
C GLY A 396 -10.69 5.62 -8.21
N ASP A 397 -10.17 4.54 -7.61
CA ASP A 397 -8.97 4.60 -6.77
C ASP A 397 -7.72 5.07 -7.55
N VAL A 398 -7.59 4.63 -8.80
CA VAL A 398 -6.37 4.79 -9.61
C VAL A 398 -6.46 5.95 -10.59
N HIS A 399 -7.50 5.98 -11.44
CA HIS A 399 -7.69 7.07 -12.41
C HIS A 399 -8.22 8.34 -11.73
N GLY A 400 -8.81 8.21 -10.54
CA GLY A 400 -9.57 9.28 -9.90
C GLY A 400 -11.06 9.22 -10.30
N ASP A 401 -11.90 9.82 -9.46
CA ASP A 401 -13.34 9.99 -9.70
C ASP A 401 -13.68 11.40 -10.21
N GLY A 402 -12.66 12.20 -10.55
CA GLY A 402 -12.78 13.60 -10.97
C GLY A 402 -12.73 14.62 -9.84
N PHE A 403 -12.60 14.19 -8.58
CA PHE A 403 -12.49 15.09 -7.43
C PHE A 403 -11.21 14.82 -6.63
N LEU A 404 -10.71 15.86 -5.97
CA LEU A 404 -9.45 15.84 -5.25
C LEU A 404 -9.59 15.13 -3.89
N ALA A 405 -8.57 14.35 -3.58
CA ALA A 405 -8.28 13.85 -2.24
C ALA A 405 -6.81 14.11 -1.93
N ALA A 406 -6.53 14.49 -0.69
CA ALA A 406 -5.21 14.88 -0.22
C ALA A 406 -4.60 13.87 0.77
N ALA A 407 -5.15 12.65 0.83
CA ALA A 407 -4.66 11.56 1.67
C ALA A 407 -4.86 10.22 0.97
N ASN A 408 -3.89 9.30 1.13
CA ASN A 408 -3.89 8.01 0.40
C ASN A 408 -5.11 7.11 0.67
N LEU A 409 -5.72 7.21 1.85
CA LEU A 409 -6.95 6.47 2.20
C LEU A 409 -8.20 7.09 1.56
N GLY A 410 -8.12 8.36 1.13
CA GLY A 410 -9.23 9.12 0.57
C GLY A 410 -9.87 8.46 -0.66
N PRO A 411 -9.10 8.04 -1.68
CA PRO A 411 -9.68 7.41 -2.87
C PRO A 411 -10.21 5.98 -2.65
N ILE A 412 -9.57 5.20 -1.77
CA ILE A 412 -9.82 3.75 -1.64
C ILE A 412 -11.26 3.48 -1.19
N GLU A 413 -12.02 2.75 -2.00
CA GLU A 413 -13.43 2.42 -1.69
C GLU A 413 -13.70 0.96 -1.35
N ILE A 414 -12.73 0.05 -1.60
CA ILE A 414 -12.87 -1.39 -1.39
C ILE A 414 -12.44 -1.77 0.02
N GLU A 415 -13.28 -2.59 0.66
CA GLU A 415 -13.01 -3.21 1.95
C GLU A 415 -12.88 -4.72 1.87
N CYS A 416 -12.17 -5.33 2.84
CA CYS A 416 -12.07 -6.79 2.94
C CYS A 416 -13.47 -7.45 3.02
N SER A 417 -14.39 -6.79 3.72
CA SER A 417 -15.78 -7.23 3.89
C SER A 417 -16.61 -7.17 2.60
N ASP A 418 -16.14 -6.50 1.55
CA ASP A 418 -16.84 -6.42 0.26
C ASP A 418 -16.82 -7.75 -0.48
N CYS A 419 -15.78 -8.56 -0.29
CA CYS A 419 -15.72 -9.91 -0.84
C CYS A 419 -15.98 -10.98 0.23
N HIS A 420 -15.52 -10.77 1.46
CA HIS A 420 -15.55 -11.79 2.51
C HIS A 420 -16.77 -11.70 3.44
N GLY A 421 -17.41 -10.54 3.56
CA GLY A 421 -18.48 -10.30 4.53
C GLY A 421 -17.97 -10.40 5.97
N THR A 422 -18.87 -10.72 6.89
CA THR A 422 -18.59 -11.02 8.31
C THR A 422 -19.16 -12.40 8.65
N PRO A 423 -18.86 -12.98 9.82
CA PRO A 423 -19.50 -14.23 10.25
C PRO A 423 -21.02 -14.15 10.37
N SER A 424 -21.60 -12.94 10.50
CA SER A 424 -23.03 -12.69 10.68
C SER A 424 -23.74 -12.18 9.42
N ALA A 425 -23.01 -11.59 8.48
CA ALA A 425 -23.56 -10.97 7.26
C ALA A 425 -22.75 -11.32 6.00
N PHE A 426 -23.45 -11.63 4.90
CA PHE A 426 -22.85 -11.66 3.57
C PHE A 426 -22.47 -10.24 3.12
N PRO A 427 -21.57 -10.10 2.12
CA PRO A 427 -21.18 -8.77 1.66
C PRO A 427 -22.34 -7.86 1.23
N TRP A 428 -23.35 -8.39 0.55
CA TRP A 428 -24.52 -7.64 0.11
C TRP A 428 -25.56 -7.39 1.22
N GLU A 429 -25.42 -8.04 2.37
CA GLU A 429 -26.26 -7.79 3.56
C GLU A 429 -25.66 -6.71 4.46
N LEU A 430 -24.38 -6.39 4.28
CA LEU A 430 -23.74 -5.29 4.99
C LEU A 430 -24.31 -3.95 4.50
N PRO A 431 -24.41 -2.96 5.39
CA PRO A 431 -24.83 -1.63 5.03
C PRO A 431 -23.75 -0.89 4.25
N LEU A 432 -24.14 0.18 3.54
CA LEU A 432 -23.18 1.07 2.89
C LEU A 432 -22.27 1.73 3.94
N GLY A 433 -21.00 1.90 3.60
CA GLY A 433 -19.96 2.45 4.46
C GLY A 433 -19.37 1.47 5.48
N TRP A 434 -19.81 0.19 5.53
CA TRP A 434 -19.20 -0.78 6.45
C TRP A 434 -17.71 -0.99 6.14
N GLY A 435 -16.85 -0.83 7.14
CA GLY A 435 -15.39 -0.83 7.00
C GLY A 435 -14.83 0.58 6.82
N ASP A 436 -15.48 1.41 5.99
CA ASP A 436 -15.11 2.81 5.72
C ASP A 436 -15.77 3.80 6.72
N GLU A 437 -15.78 3.46 8.01
CA GLU A 437 -16.69 4.05 9.01
C GLU A 437 -16.13 5.28 9.73
N ASP A 438 -15.68 6.31 9.01
CA ASP A 438 -15.43 7.61 9.64
C ASP A 438 -16.75 8.36 9.83
N GLY A 439 -17.23 8.45 11.07
CA GLY A 439 -18.44 9.20 11.39
C GLY A 439 -19.69 8.67 10.68
N ARG A 440 -19.84 7.36 10.44
CA ARG A 440 -21.02 6.77 9.76
C ARG A 440 -22.37 7.25 10.31
N ALA A 441 -22.47 7.47 11.63
CA ALA A 441 -23.67 8.04 12.26
C ALA A 441 -23.90 9.54 11.95
N GLN A 442 -22.84 10.27 11.57
CA GLN A 442 -22.81 11.68 11.20
C GLN A 442 -23.07 11.91 9.71
N LEU A 443 -22.84 10.90 8.85
CA LEU A 443 -23.06 11.00 7.40
C LEU A 443 -24.54 11.19 7.03
N GLY A 444 -25.50 10.86 7.92
CA GLY A 444 -26.91 11.27 7.85
C GLY A 444 -27.72 10.79 6.62
N THR A 445 -27.07 10.16 5.65
CA THR A 445 -27.61 9.76 4.34
C THR A 445 -27.81 8.25 4.20
N LEU A 446 -27.40 7.46 5.21
CA LEU A 446 -27.43 6.01 5.18
C LEU A 446 -28.34 5.50 6.30
N ASP A 447 -29.39 4.75 5.94
CA ASP A 447 -30.11 3.98 6.94
C ASP A 447 -29.17 2.84 7.39
N ALA A 448 -28.72 2.90 8.65
CA ALA A 448 -27.63 2.05 9.13
C ALA A 448 -27.96 0.54 9.10
N ASP A 449 -29.25 0.23 8.98
CA ASP A 449 -29.79 -1.13 8.95
C ASP A 449 -30.11 -1.62 7.53
N ASP A 450 -30.09 -0.74 6.52
CA ASP A 450 -30.43 -1.13 5.15
C ASP A 450 -29.24 -1.85 4.48
N PRO A 451 -29.46 -3.05 3.91
CA PRO A 451 -28.42 -3.79 3.20
C PRO A 451 -28.08 -3.09 1.89
N ARG A 452 -26.79 -2.92 1.59
CA ARG A 452 -26.34 -2.27 0.34
C ARG A 452 -26.72 -3.05 -0.92
N GLY A 453 -26.95 -4.35 -0.82
CA GLY A 453 -27.38 -5.20 -1.93
C GLY A 453 -26.28 -5.45 -2.96
N VAL A 454 -26.69 -5.61 -4.23
CA VAL A 454 -25.82 -5.89 -5.39
C VAL A 454 -26.17 -4.95 -6.54
N GLY A 455 -25.17 -4.58 -7.34
CA GLY A 455 -25.34 -3.78 -8.55
C GLY A 455 -25.91 -4.60 -9.71
N ARG A 456 -26.71 -3.96 -10.56
CA ARG A 456 -27.25 -4.57 -11.80
C ARG A 456 -26.77 -3.86 -13.06
N GLU A 457 -26.30 -2.64 -12.92
CA GLU A 457 -25.83 -1.80 -14.02
C GLU A 457 -24.46 -1.24 -13.68
N LEU A 458 -23.63 -1.03 -14.70
CA LEU A 458 -22.33 -0.39 -14.56
C LEU A 458 -22.39 1.05 -15.10
N PRO A 459 -21.82 2.03 -14.36
CA PRO A 459 -21.48 3.34 -14.91
C PRO A 459 -20.70 3.22 -16.23
N ASN A 460 -20.89 4.18 -17.15
CA ASN A 460 -20.31 4.10 -18.50
C ASN A 460 -18.78 3.96 -18.49
N HIS A 461 -18.08 4.73 -17.64
CA HIS A 461 -16.62 4.71 -17.54
C HIS A 461 -16.06 3.34 -17.14
N LEU A 462 -16.82 2.53 -16.38
CA LEU A 462 -16.40 1.17 -15.98
C LEU A 462 -16.58 0.13 -17.09
N ARG A 463 -17.28 0.46 -18.18
CA ARG A 463 -17.51 -0.46 -19.32
C ARG A 463 -16.36 -0.48 -20.32
N ALA A 464 -15.36 0.37 -20.13
CA ALA A 464 -14.20 0.46 -21.02
C ALA A 464 -13.21 -0.72 -20.81
N GLY A 465 -13.30 -1.43 -19.68
CA GLY A 465 -12.54 -2.65 -19.40
C GLY A 465 -13.35 -3.93 -19.62
N ALA A 466 -12.76 -5.06 -19.27
CA ALA A 466 -13.47 -6.32 -19.16
C ALA A 466 -14.62 -6.18 -18.15
N VAL A 467 -15.74 -6.84 -18.45
CA VAL A 467 -16.93 -6.85 -17.61
C VAL A 467 -17.38 -8.29 -17.47
N ALA A 468 -17.52 -8.75 -16.23
CA ALA A 468 -18.07 -10.07 -15.95
C ALA A 468 -19.57 -10.12 -16.27
N GLU A 469 -20.07 -11.30 -16.64
CA GLU A 469 -21.52 -11.50 -16.68
C GLU A 469 -22.07 -11.33 -15.25
N PRO A 470 -23.10 -10.50 -15.04
CA PRO A 470 -23.48 -10.07 -13.69
C PRO A 470 -23.97 -11.19 -12.78
N GLU A 471 -24.36 -12.36 -13.30
CA GLU A 471 -24.97 -13.45 -12.55
C GLU A 471 -26.11 -12.95 -11.63
N ASP A 472 -25.99 -13.14 -10.31
CA ASP A 472 -26.97 -12.65 -9.33
C ASP A 472 -26.81 -11.15 -9.00
N GLY A 473 -25.77 -10.49 -9.53
CA GLY A 473 -25.46 -9.06 -9.43
C GLY A 473 -23.98 -8.81 -9.17
N TYR A 474 -23.49 -7.63 -9.55
CA TYR A 474 -22.14 -7.17 -9.20
C TYR A 474 -22.06 -6.89 -7.70
N ILE A 475 -20.95 -7.27 -7.08
CA ILE A 475 -20.67 -6.89 -5.70
C ILE A 475 -20.40 -5.38 -5.66
N LEU A 476 -20.97 -4.70 -4.66
CA LEU A 476 -20.77 -3.27 -4.44
C LEU A 476 -19.62 -3.05 -3.45
N THR A 477 -18.83 -2.01 -3.70
CA THR A 477 -17.82 -1.50 -2.77
C THR A 477 -18.47 -0.97 -1.49
N ALA A 478 -17.67 -0.71 -0.45
CA ALA A 478 -18.14 -0.03 0.77
C ALA A 478 -18.81 1.31 0.46
N ARG A 479 -18.40 1.98 -0.62
CA ARG A 479 -18.97 3.27 -1.06
C ARG A 479 -20.04 3.14 -2.16
N GLY A 480 -20.35 1.94 -2.63
CA GLY A 480 -21.54 1.68 -3.46
C GLY A 480 -21.33 1.74 -4.97
N ASN A 481 -20.09 1.74 -5.45
CA ASN A 481 -19.84 1.45 -6.86
C ASN A 481 -19.86 -0.07 -7.09
N PRO A 482 -20.34 -0.55 -8.25
CA PRO A 482 -20.20 -1.95 -8.62
C PRO A 482 -18.77 -2.26 -9.07
N MET A 483 -18.25 -3.41 -8.64
CA MET A 483 -17.00 -3.97 -9.14
C MET A 483 -17.29 -4.77 -10.42
N PRO A 484 -16.83 -4.34 -11.62
CA PRO A 484 -17.17 -5.00 -12.89
C PRO A 484 -16.71 -6.46 -12.98
N ASP A 485 -15.68 -6.80 -12.20
CA ASP A 485 -15.02 -8.10 -12.21
C ASP A 485 -15.43 -8.99 -11.04
N VAL A 486 -16.31 -8.53 -10.14
CA VAL A 486 -16.70 -9.27 -8.93
C VAL A 486 -18.22 -9.46 -8.88
N VAL A 487 -18.67 -10.71 -8.92
CA VAL A 487 -20.09 -11.04 -9.03
C VAL A 487 -20.55 -11.98 -7.92
N ARG A 488 -21.84 -11.92 -7.61
CA ARG A 488 -22.50 -12.85 -6.71
C ARG A 488 -22.95 -14.10 -7.48
N ARG A 489 -22.68 -15.26 -6.89
CA ARG A 489 -23.23 -16.56 -7.33
C ARG A 489 -23.80 -17.32 -6.13
N GLY A 490 -25.11 -17.22 -5.93
CA GLY A 490 -25.79 -17.76 -4.76
C GLY A 490 -25.25 -17.14 -3.47
N ASP A 491 -24.63 -17.96 -2.63
CA ASP A 491 -24.00 -17.55 -1.36
C ASP A 491 -22.47 -17.34 -1.51
N ALA A 492 -21.92 -17.46 -2.71
CA ALA A 492 -20.51 -17.25 -3.01
C ALA A 492 -20.26 -15.91 -3.73
N VAL A 493 -19.02 -15.45 -3.63
CA VAL A 493 -18.48 -14.32 -4.41
C VAL A 493 -17.50 -14.88 -5.43
N VAL A 494 -17.58 -14.41 -6.67
CA VAL A 494 -16.66 -14.82 -7.75
C VAL A 494 -15.87 -13.59 -8.19
N VAL A 495 -14.54 -13.66 -8.07
CA VAL A 495 -13.61 -12.61 -8.50
C VAL A 495 -12.97 -13.04 -9.82
N HIS A 496 -13.27 -12.33 -10.91
CA HIS A 496 -12.68 -12.52 -12.22
C HIS A 496 -11.42 -11.68 -12.37
N THR A 497 -10.29 -12.20 -11.87
CA THR A 497 -9.02 -11.47 -11.89
C THR A 497 -8.62 -11.00 -13.29
N ALA A 498 -7.94 -9.87 -13.33
CA ALA A 498 -7.34 -9.30 -14.53
C ALA A 498 -6.29 -10.21 -15.16
N GLY A 499 -5.65 -11.09 -14.37
CA GLY A 499 -4.70 -12.09 -14.85
C GLY A 499 -5.32 -13.33 -15.51
N GLY A 500 -6.65 -13.43 -15.57
CA GLY A 500 -7.34 -14.55 -16.24
C GLY A 500 -7.82 -15.68 -15.32
N ALA A 501 -7.58 -15.64 -14.01
CA ALA A 501 -8.17 -16.59 -13.06
C ALA A 501 -9.58 -16.17 -12.63
N SER A 502 -10.46 -17.13 -12.28
CA SER A 502 -11.74 -16.86 -11.63
C SER A 502 -11.72 -17.52 -10.25
N LEU A 503 -11.70 -16.71 -9.19
CA LEU A 503 -11.56 -17.16 -7.81
C LEU A 503 -12.94 -17.23 -7.15
N ILE A 504 -13.29 -18.38 -6.58
CA ILE A 504 -14.53 -18.54 -5.82
C ILE A 504 -14.20 -18.29 -4.35
N VAL A 505 -14.70 -17.20 -3.82
CA VAL A 505 -14.59 -16.81 -2.42
C VAL A 505 -15.83 -17.31 -1.69
N GLU A 506 -15.61 -18.07 -0.62
CA GLU A 506 -16.67 -18.42 0.34
C GLU A 506 -16.74 -17.32 1.41
N PRO A 507 -17.84 -16.56 1.50
CA PRO A 507 -18.01 -15.55 2.54
C PRO A 507 -18.00 -16.16 3.95
N LEU A 508 -17.57 -15.36 4.92
CA LEU A 508 -17.43 -15.78 6.31
C LEU A 508 -18.73 -16.32 6.91
N LYS A 509 -19.88 -15.71 6.60
CA LYS A 509 -21.20 -16.20 7.03
C LYS A 509 -21.50 -17.62 6.55
N ALA A 510 -21.23 -17.94 5.29
CA ALA A 510 -21.41 -19.29 4.75
C ALA A 510 -20.47 -20.28 5.43
N LYS A 511 -19.20 -19.90 5.59
CA LYS A 511 -18.20 -20.69 6.30
C LYS A 511 -18.59 -20.93 7.76
N GLN A 512 -19.17 -19.95 8.42
CA GLN A 512 -19.64 -20.03 9.80
C GLN A 512 -20.86 -20.95 9.95
N ALA A 513 -21.83 -20.84 9.04
CA ALA A 513 -23.02 -21.69 9.05
C ALA A 513 -22.69 -23.19 8.97
N ARG A 514 -21.58 -23.55 8.32
CA ARG A 514 -21.07 -24.93 8.25
C ARG A 514 -19.99 -25.27 9.29
N LYS A 515 -19.76 -24.40 10.28
CA LYS A 515 -18.75 -24.56 11.34
C LYS A 515 -17.33 -24.76 10.79
N GLY A 516 -16.98 -23.99 9.75
CA GLY A 516 -15.70 -24.05 9.06
C GLY A 516 -14.64 -23.07 9.58
N LEU A 517 -14.96 -22.23 10.57
CA LEU A 517 -13.98 -21.35 11.23
C LEU A 517 -13.08 -22.16 12.18
N SER A 518 -11.83 -21.74 12.36
CA SER A 518 -10.97 -22.30 13.42
C SER A 518 -11.47 -21.85 14.80
N ALA A 519 -10.99 -22.47 15.88
CA ALA A 519 -11.36 -22.08 17.23
C ALA A 519 -10.95 -20.62 17.54
N GLU A 520 -9.76 -20.22 17.10
CA GLU A 520 -9.25 -18.86 17.26
C GLU A 520 -10.10 -17.85 16.48
N ALA A 521 -10.48 -18.21 15.25
CA ALA A 521 -11.35 -17.42 14.40
C ALA A 521 -12.76 -17.27 15.00
N GLU A 522 -13.32 -18.33 15.59
CA GLU A 522 -14.60 -18.29 16.30
C GLU A 522 -14.54 -17.33 17.49
N VAL A 523 -13.49 -17.44 18.32
CA VAL A 523 -13.31 -16.57 19.48
C VAL A 523 -13.17 -15.11 19.04
N ALA A 524 -12.29 -14.84 18.07
CA ALA A 524 -11.97 -13.48 17.65
C ALA A 524 -13.10 -12.81 16.85
N MET A 525 -13.79 -13.53 15.96
CA MET A 525 -14.73 -12.92 15.01
C MET A 525 -16.20 -13.10 15.38
N VAL A 526 -16.54 -14.04 16.27
CA VAL A 526 -17.94 -14.36 16.61
C VAL A 526 -18.25 -14.06 18.07
N HIS A 527 -17.27 -14.22 18.97
CA HIS A 527 -17.48 -14.07 20.42
C HIS A 527 -16.89 -12.78 21.00
N THR A 528 -16.27 -11.95 20.16
CA THR A 528 -15.72 -10.64 20.52
C THR A 528 -16.01 -9.60 19.43
N ASP A 529 -15.84 -8.33 19.77
CA ASP A 529 -16.19 -7.19 18.91
C ASP A 529 -15.07 -6.83 17.89
N HIS A 530 -14.19 -7.78 17.52
CA HIS A 530 -13.03 -7.45 16.67
C HIS A 530 -13.45 -7.08 15.24
N VAL A 531 -14.46 -7.75 14.67
CA VAL A 531 -14.91 -7.48 13.29
C VAL A 531 -15.57 -6.11 13.19
N GLU A 532 -16.15 -5.64 14.28
CA GLU A 532 -16.80 -4.34 14.40
C GLU A 532 -15.82 -3.19 14.62
N THR A 533 -14.65 -3.45 15.22
CA THR A 533 -13.73 -2.39 15.68
C THR A 533 -12.35 -2.41 15.04
N MET A 534 -11.97 -3.52 14.41
CA MET A 534 -10.65 -3.70 13.82
C MET A 534 -10.74 -3.85 12.31
N GLU A 535 -9.64 -3.51 11.68
CA GLU A 535 -9.36 -3.88 10.31
C GLU A 535 -9.05 -5.38 10.22
N CYS A 536 -9.53 -6.05 9.17
CA CYS A 536 -9.20 -7.46 8.96
C CYS A 536 -7.68 -7.67 8.86
N TYR A 537 -6.98 -6.74 8.22
CA TYR A 537 -5.52 -6.76 8.09
C TYR A 537 -4.77 -6.45 9.40
N ALA A 538 -5.43 -5.90 10.42
CA ALA A 538 -4.88 -5.84 11.77
C ALA A 538 -4.72 -7.23 12.42
N CYS A 539 -5.35 -8.26 11.88
CA CYS A 539 -5.12 -9.65 12.27
C CYS A 539 -4.36 -10.42 11.17
N HIS A 540 -4.73 -10.20 9.90
CA HIS A 540 -4.31 -11.04 8.79
C HIS A 540 -3.01 -10.64 8.10
N SER A 541 -2.35 -9.54 8.46
CA SER A 541 -1.01 -9.23 7.97
C SER A 541 0.06 -10.04 8.70
N GLU A 542 0.79 -10.89 7.99
CA GLU A 542 1.83 -11.76 8.57
C GLU A 542 3.10 -11.01 9.01
N TRP A 543 3.37 -9.88 8.37
CA TRP A 543 4.54 -9.03 8.62
C TRP A 543 4.30 -7.62 8.07
N ALA A 544 5.02 -6.61 8.52
CA ALA A 544 4.86 -5.23 8.02
C ALA A 544 6.22 -4.52 7.88
N PRO A 545 6.53 -3.91 6.72
CA PRO A 545 7.81 -3.24 6.50
C PRO A 545 7.94 -1.98 7.37
N GLN A 546 8.84 -2.01 8.35
CA GLN A 546 9.03 -0.94 9.33
C GLN A 546 10.42 -0.30 9.18
N CYS A 547 10.46 0.98 8.82
CA CYS A 547 11.67 1.75 8.53
C CYS A 547 11.82 2.91 9.54
N TYR A 548 12.44 2.65 10.69
CA TYR A 548 12.47 3.59 11.80
C TYR A 548 13.57 4.65 11.64
N GLY A 549 13.19 5.92 11.88
CA GLY A 549 14.06 7.10 11.89
C GLY A 549 14.78 7.35 10.56
N CYS A 550 14.23 8.23 9.73
CA CYS A 550 14.81 8.72 8.49
C CYS A 550 15.71 9.94 8.76
N HIS A 551 17.02 9.75 8.64
CA HIS A 551 18.00 10.83 8.75
C HIS A 551 18.15 11.51 7.40
N VAL A 552 17.58 12.71 7.29
CA VAL A 552 17.60 13.51 6.05
C VAL A 552 18.66 14.58 6.19
N GLU A 553 19.65 14.57 5.31
CA GLU A 553 20.62 15.66 5.17
C GLU A 553 20.31 16.44 3.89
N VAL A 554 20.27 17.77 3.98
CA VAL A 554 20.20 18.66 2.81
C VAL A 554 21.40 19.61 2.87
N ASP A 555 22.37 19.39 1.97
CA ASP A 555 23.61 20.17 1.89
C ASP A 555 23.58 21.18 0.74
N TYR A 556 23.34 22.46 1.08
CA TYR A 556 23.27 23.57 0.13
C TYR A 556 24.63 24.11 -0.32
N THR A 557 25.75 23.54 0.16
CA THR A 557 27.06 23.84 -0.44
C THR A 557 27.18 23.26 -1.86
N ASP A 558 26.38 22.24 -2.16
CA ASP A 558 26.20 21.72 -3.52
C ASP A 558 25.10 22.50 -4.25
N LEU A 559 25.54 23.42 -5.11
CA LEU A 559 24.64 24.23 -5.96
C LEU A 559 24.04 23.46 -7.14
N SER A 560 24.52 22.24 -7.41
CA SER A 560 24.02 21.38 -8.50
C SER A 560 22.98 20.35 -8.06
N GLY A 561 22.93 20.06 -6.75
CA GLY A 561 21.92 19.28 -6.03
C GLY A 561 21.10 18.25 -6.81
N GLY A 562 19.79 18.24 -6.59
CA GLY A 562 18.83 17.27 -7.13
C GLY A 562 18.12 17.72 -8.41
N PHE A 563 17.57 16.78 -9.19
CA PHE A 563 16.68 17.11 -10.30
C PHE A 563 15.31 17.52 -9.77
N ASP A 564 14.77 18.66 -10.22
CA ASP A 564 13.45 19.13 -9.80
C ASP A 564 12.34 18.48 -10.63
N TRP A 565 11.72 17.45 -10.06
CA TRP A 565 10.64 16.70 -10.71
C TRP A 565 9.37 17.51 -10.92
N VAL A 566 9.07 18.43 -10.00
CA VAL A 566 7.88 19.28 -10.09
C VAL A 566 8.08 20.33 -11.18
N ALA A 567 9.24 20.98 -11.24
CA ALA A 567 9.57 21.91 -12.31
C ALA A 567 9.60 21.21 -13.68
N ALA A 568 10.09 19.97 -13.75
CA ALA A 568 10.06 19.16 -14.96
C ALA A 568 8.62 18.94 -15.45
N GLY A 569 7.73 18.48 -14.58
CA GLY A 569 6.31 18.38 -14.91
C GLY A 569 5.74 19.71 -15.42
N ASN A 570 5.95 20.80 -14.67
CA ASN A 570 5.39 22.11 -15.01
C ASN A 570 5.98 22.71 -16.30
N ARG A 571 7.22 22.39 -16.68
CA ARG A 571 7.85 22.89 -17.91
C ARG A 571 7.11 22.47 -19.17
N HIS A 572 6.41 21.33 -19.14
CA HIS A 572 5.55 20.89 -20.25
C HIS A 572 4.42 21.87 -20.59
N LEU A 573 3.97 22.69 -19.64
CA LEU A 573 2.97 23.73 -19.89
C LEU A 573 3.50 24.86 -20.78
N SER A 574 4.82 25.03 -20.85
CA SER A 574 5.47 26.17 -21.51
C SER A 574 6.31 25.79 -22.72
N SER A 575 6.59 24.51 -22.94
CA SER A 575 7.52 24.05 -23.98
C SER A 575 7.00 22.80 -24.70
N ALA A 576 7.29 22.71 -26.01
CA ALA A 576 6.93 21.53 -26.80
C ALA A 576 7.73 20.30 -26.32
N PRO A 577 7.11 19.10 -26.25
CA PRO A 577 7.68 17.91 -25.61
C PRO A 577 8.76 17.27 -26.50
N THR A 578 10.02 17.71 -26.38
CA THR A 578 11.11 17.18 -27.20
C THR A 578 11.96 16.11 -26.52
N LYS A 579 11.89 15.97 -25.18
CA LYS A 579 12.32 14.83 -24.33
C LYS A 579 12.18 15.27 -22.86
N ALA A 580 11.41 14.52 -22.06
CA ALA A 580 11.02 14.93 -20.72
C ALA A 580 11.48 13.98 -19.60
N ASP A 581 12.68 13.44 -19.79
CA ASP A 581 13.41 12.75 -18.73
C ASP A 581 14.51 13.69 -18.17
N GLU A 582 15.20 13.24 -17.11
CA GLU A 582 16.26 14.01 -16.46
C GLU A 582 17.37 14.46 -17.43
N GLN A 583 17.61 13.69 -18.51
CA GLN A 583 18.66 13.97 -19.48
C GLN A 583 18.23 15.05 -20.48
N GLY A 584 16.92 15.20 -20.70
CA GLY A 584 16.34 16.22 -21.57
C GLY A 584 16.44 17.64 -20.99
N TRP A 585 16.43 17.79 -19.66
CA TRP A 585 16.42 19.08 -18.97
C TRP A 585 17.49 19.20 -17.87
N PRO A 586 18.78 19.13 -18.23
CA PRO A 586 19.86 19.19 -17.24
C PRO A 586 19.91 20.54 -16.48
N ASP A 587 19.21 21.56 -16.95
CA ASP A 587 19.06 22.86 -16.32
C ASP A 587 18.03 22.88 -15.17
N LEU A 588 17.18 21.86 -15.04
CA LEU A 588 16.22 21.72 -13.94
C LEU A 588 16.85 21.05 -12.72
N LYS A 589 17.94 21.65 -12.26
CA LYS A 589 18.65 21.26 -11.05
C LYS A 589 18.44 22.32 -9.98
N ILE A 590 18.14 21.87 -8.76
CA ILE A 590 17.98 22.74 -7.60
C ILE A 590 19.13 22.52 -6.61
N PRO A 591 19.65 23.58 -5.96
CA PRO A 591 20.64 23.46 -4.89
C PRO A 591 20.15 22.59 -3.74
N GLY A 592 21.10 22.04 -2.99
CA GLY A 592 20.81 21.16 -1.85
C GLY A 592 20.94 19.70 -2.24
N LYS A 593 22.08 19.09 -1.94
CA LYS A 593 22.25 17.65 -2.09
C LYS A 593 21.53 16.92 -0.97
N VAL A 594 20.57 16.08 -1.34
CA VAL A 594 19.83 15.27 -0.39
C VAL A 594 20.54 13.93 -0.14
N THR A 595 20.72 13.58 1.12
CA THR A 595 21.14 12.24 1.55
C THR A 595 20.13 11.70 2.55
N GLU A 596 19.75 10.42 2.41
CA GLU A 596 18.77 9.77 3.30
C GLU A 596 19.33 8.47 3.85
N LEU A 597 19.36 8.36 5.18
CA LEU A 597 19.77 7.15 5.90
C LEU A 597 18.69 6.76 6.92
N ARG A 598 18.81 5.57 7.50
CA ARG A 598 17.82 5.02 8.43
C ARG A 598 18.48 4.57 9.71
N SER A 599 17.77 4.72 10.84
CA SER A 599 18.25 4.21 12.13
C SER A 599 18.27 2.68 12.12
N TYR A 600 17.15 2.06 11.74
CA TYR A 600 17.05 0.60 11.59
C TYR A 600 15.80 0.19 10.80
N MET A 601 15.80 -1.04 10.28
CA MET A 601 14.66 -1.66 9.60
C MET A 601 14.23 -2.95 10.28
N ARG A 602 12.91 -3.19 10.29
CA ARG A 602 12.25 -4.38 10.82
C ARG A 602 11.07 -4.80 9.95
N TRP A 603 10.56 -6.00 10.14
CA TRP A 603 9.41 -6.52 9.41
C TRP A 603 8.40 -7.28 10.30
N GLU A 604 8.71 -7.51 11.58
CA GLU A 604 7.88 -8.30 12.50
C GLU A 604 6.50 -7.67 12.80
N ASP A 605 5.79 -8.19 13.81
CA ASP A 605 4.51 -7.63 14.25
C ASP A 605 4.60 -6.10 14.48
N PRO A 606 3.76 -5.31 13.78
CA PRO A 606 3.76 -3.85 13.90
C PRO A 606 3.00 -3.39 15.15
N PRO A 607 3.27 -2.16 15.64
CA PRO A 607 2.38 -1.49 16.60
C PRO A 607 0.96 -1.35 16.01
N LEU A 608 -0.04 -1.19 16.89
CA LEU A 608 -1.43 -0.96 16.50
C LEU A 608 -1.87 0.45 16.91
N GLY A 609 -2.80 1.02 16.14
CA GLY A 609 -3.45 2.31 16.39
C GLY A 609 -4.79 2.39 15.69
N ILE A 610 -5.37 3.58 15.64
CA ILE A 610 -6.64 3.87 14.96
C ILE A 610 -6.33 4.52 13.61
N ASN A 611 -6.89 3.99 12.52
CA ASN A 611 -6.79 4.61 11.18
C ASN A 611 -7.80 5.75 11.00
N GLY A 612 -7.74 6.40 9.83
CA GLY A 612 -8.70 7.43 9.43
C GLY A 612 -10.13 6.94 9.17
N GLU A 613 -10.41 5.65 9.34
CA GLU A 613 -11.77 5.07 9.29
C GLU A 613 -12.26 4.70 10.70
N GLY A 614 -11.51 5.09 11.74
CA GLY A 614 -11.88 4.85 13.14
C GLY A 614 -11.65 3.41 13.62
N ARG A 615 -10.92 2.58 12.86
CA ARG A 615 -10.68 1.16 13.15
C ARG A 615 -9.26 0.88 13.58
N VAL A 616 -9.10 -0.19 14.37
CA VAL A 616 -7.77 -0.65 14.78
C VAL A 616 -7.01 -1.18 13.57
N SER A 617 -5.84 -0.61 13.32
CA SER A 617 -5.02 -0.84 12.12
C SER A 617 -3.54 -0.97 12.49
N PRO A 618 -2.74 -1.77 11.74
CA PRO A 618 -1.29 -1.75 11.83
C PRO A 618 -0.71 -0.35 11.58
N LEU A 619 0.28 0.01 12.38
CA LEU A 619 1.06 1.23 12.20
C LEU A 619 2.47 0.87 11.71
N ILE A 620 2.98 1.62 10.74
CA ILE A 620 4.40 1.59 10.36
C ILE A 620 4.98 3.00 10.41
N PRO A 621 6.31 3.15 10.51
CA PRO A 621 6.94 4.46 10.32
C PRO A 621 6.48 5.13 9.01
N GLY A 622 5.89 6.31 9.15
CA GLY A 622 5.58 7.22 8.07
C GLY A 622 6.78 8.13 7.77
N CYS A 623 6.56 9.43 7.74
CA CYS A 623 7.65 10.41 7.67
C CYS A 623 8.26 10.64 9.06
N GLN A 624 9.13 9.73 9.51
CA GLN A 624 9.90 9.89 10.77
C GLN A 624 11.23 10.60 10.51
N THR A 625 11.21 11.87 10.15
CA THR A 625 12.42 12.62 9.76
C THR A 625 13.16 13.22 10.95
N SER A 626 14.49 13.06 10.97
CA SER A 626 15.42 13.92 11.69
C SER A 626 16.33 14.60 10.68
N ALA A 627 16.30 15.93 10.63
CA ALA A 627 16.91 16.71 9.56
C ALA A 627 18.22 17.37 9.98
N THR A 628 19.22 17.29 9.11
CA THR A 628 20.44 18.09 9.17
C THR A 628 20.51 18.98 7.95
N ILE A 629 20.51 20.29 8.15
CA ILE A 629 20.47 21.29 7.08
C ILE A 629 21.77 22.08 7.10
N ILE A 630 22.53 22.02 6.01
CA ILE A 630 23.79 22.75 5.85
C ILE A 630 23.53 23.88 4.86
N GLY A 631 23.68 25.12 5.32
CA GLY A 631 23.48 26.32 4.52
C GLY A 631 24.52 26.49 3.41
N PRO A 632 24.30 27.42 2.46
CA PRO A 632 25.16 27.59 1.29
C PRO A 632 26.59 28.04 1.63
N ASN A 633 26.82 28.58 2.82
CA ASN A 633 28.13 28.96 3.36
C ASN A 633 28.83 27.82 4.14
N GLY A 634 28.20 26.65 4.27
CA GLY A 634 28.67 25.51 5.06
C GLY A 634 28.31 25.57 6.55
N GLU A 635 27.48 26.53 6.98
CA GLU A 635 26.96 26.59 8.34
C GLU A 635 25.88 25.53 8.57
N VAL A 636 25.89 24.88 9.73
CA VAL A 636 24.85 23.92 10.11
C VAL A 636 23.68 24.70 10.70
N LEU A 637 22.61 24.85 9.91
CA LEU A 637 21.40 25.58 10.27
C LEU A 637 20.47 24.75 11.18
N ALA A 638 20.48 23.42 10.99
CA ALA A 638 19.82 22.46 11.84
C ALA A 638 20.66 21.18 11.90
N GLN A 639 20.76 20.54 13.06
CA GLN A 639 21.51 19.30 13.26
C GLN A 639 20.64 18.25 13.92
N ASN A 640 20.35 17.15 13.23
CA ASN A 640 19.48 16.06 13.70
C ASN A 640 18.15 16.57 14.30
N GLN A 641 17.61 17.66 13.77
CA GLN A 641 16.44 18.31 14.32
C GLN A 641 15.19 17.54 13.93
N ILE A 642 14.34 17.22 14.91
CA ILE A 642 12.96 16.82 14.66
C ILE A 642 12.10 18.08 14.81
N PHE A 643 11.47 18.51 13.71
CA PHE A 643 10.58 19.67 13.74
C PHE A 643 9.29 19.35 14.49
N ARG A 644 8.54 20.39 14.86
CA ARG A 644 7.30 20.24 15.63
C ARG A 644 6.08 20.46 14.76
N THR A 645 5.03 19.71 15.05
CA THR A 645 3.71 19.90 14.44
C THR A 645 3.11 21.24 14.85
N PRO A 646 2.09 21.72 14.12
CA PRO A 646 1.26 22.83 14.58
C PRO A 646 0.72 22.58 16.01
N PRO A 647 0.51 23.64 16.82
CA PRO A 647 -0.12 23.50 18.13
C PRO A 647 -1.53 22.94 18.05
N ASN A 648 -1.92 22.13 19.04
CA ASN A 648 -3.29 21.61 19.22
C ASN A 648 -3.84 20.75 18.06
N THR A 649 -2.97 20.06 17.31
CA THR A 649 -3.35 19.14 16.22
C THR A 649 -2.91 17.70 16.54
N GLU A 650 -3.71 16.69 16.16
CA GLU A 650 -3.34 15.26 16.26
C GLU A 650 -2.77 14.80 17.61
N GLY A 651 -3.40 15.24 18.70
CA GLY A 651 -2.96 14.94 20.07
C GLY A 651 -1.88 15.86 20.63
N ALA A 652 -1.38 16.81 19.84
CA ALA A 652 -0.42 17.81 20.28
C ALA A 652 -1.05 18.83 21.25
N GLY A 653 -0.26 19.33 22.20
CA GLY A 653 -0.65 20.44 23.07
C GLY A 653 -0.28 21.82 22.49
N GLU A 654 -0.28 22.85 23.33
CA GLU A 654 0.07 24.24 22.96
C GLU A 654 1.48 24.38 22.35
N ALA A 655 2.38 23.43 22.64
CA ALA A 655 3.76 23.42 22.14
C ALA A 655 3.96 22.64 20.83
N GLY A 656 2.89 22.03 20.27
CA GLY A 656 3.05 21.01 19.23
C GLY A 656 3.66 19.71 19.77
N GLN A 657 3.70 18.66 18.95
CA GLN A 657 4.43 17.43 19.23
C GLN A 657 5.56 17.24 18.22
N LEU A 658 6.38 16.19 18.39
CA LEU A 658 7.40 15.87 17.39
C LEU A 658 6.70 15.53 16.06
N GLY A 659 7.14 16.14 14.94
CA GLY A 659 6.57 15.98 13.60
C GLY A 659 6.80 14.61 12.96
N ILE A 660 7.43 13.68 13.67
CA ILE A 660 7.62 12.31 13.22
C ILE A 660 6.27 11.57 13.28
N ASP A 661 6.00 10.72 12.27
CA ASP A 661 4.71 10.05 12.11
C ASP A 661 4.81 8.52 12.09
N MET A 662 3.83 7.87 12.72
CA MET A 662 3.52 6.45 12.57
C MET A 662 2.21 6.29 11.80
N SER A 663 2.34 5.98 10.51
CA SER A 663 1.21 5.89 9.59
C SER A 663 0.41 4.59 9.75
N PRO A 664 -0.93 4.65 9.87
CA PRO A 664 -1.81 3.51 9.64
C PRO A 664 -1.65 2.96 8.21
N VAL A 665 -1.65 1.64 8.08
CA VAL A 665 -1.37 0.98 6.79
C VAL A 665 -1.99 -0.41 6.65
N GLN A 666 -2.46 -0.71 5.45
CA GLN A 666 -2.61 -2.08 4.94
C GLN A 666 -1.21 -2.51 4.41
N PRO A 667 -0.49 -3.44 5.08
CA PRO A 667 0.90 -3.78 4.73
C PRO A 667 1.10 -4.59 3.44
N HIS A 668 0.03 -5.10 2.86
CA HIS A 668 -0.05 -5.97 1.68
C HIS A 668 0.69 -7.28 1.87
N THR A 669 0.46 -7.91 3.03
CA THR A 669 1.09 -9.17 3.46
C THR A 669 0.04 -10.11 4.06
N THR A 670 -1.17 -10.04 3.52
CA THR A 670 -2.33 -10.80 3.99
C THR A 670 -2.03 -12.30 3.92
N GLY A 671 -2.24 -13.01 5.00
CA GLY A 671 -2.02 -14.44 5.08
C GLY A 671 -2.63 -14.99 6.36
N LYS A 672 -1.85 -15.82 7.05
CA LYS A 672 -2.24 -16.38 8.33
C LYS A 672 -2.42 -15.25 9.35
N ALA A 673 -3.51 -15.33 10.11
CA ALA A 673 -3.74 -14.46 11.25
C ALA A 673 -2.59 -14.54 12.27
N ARG A 674 -2.16 -13.39 12.78
CA ARG A 674 -1.21 -13.30 13.89
C ARG A 674 -1.79 -13.91 15.17
N SER A 675 -0.93 -14.29 16.10
CA SER A 675 -1.36 -14.93 17.35
C SER A 675 -2.01 -13.91 18.29
N CYS A 676 -2.88 -14.35 19.20
CA CYS A 676 -3.50 -13.44 20.18
C CYS A 676 -2.45 -12.71 21.04
N GLU A 677 -1.36 -13.41 21.38
CA GLU A 677 -0.25 -12.92 22.18
C GLU A 677 0.46 -11.73 21.53
N SER A 678 0.55 -11.71 20.19
CA SER A 678 1.18 -10.61 19.44
C SER A 678 0.48 -9.25 19.64
N CYS A 679 -0.80 -9.25 20.05
CA CYS A 679 -1.55 -8.03 20.34
C CYS A 679 -1.82 -7.83 21.84
N HIS A 680 -2.13 -8.92 22.56
CA HIS A 680 -2.61 -8.86 23.95
C HIS A 680 -1.52 -9.02 25.01
N ALA A 681 -0.29 -9.29 24.59
CA ALA A 681 0.87 -9.42 25.48
C ALA A 681 2.15 -8.78 24.92
N ASP A 682 2.01 -7.91 23.93
CA ASP A 682 3.13 -7.12 23.40
C ASP A 682 2.92 -5.62 23.69
N GLU A 683 3.86 -5.05 24.45
CA GLU A 683 3.89 -3.61 24.75
C GLU A 683 4.06 -2.77 23.47
N LYS A 684 4.73 -3.31 22.44
CA LYS A 684 4.88 -2.64 21.14
C LYS A 684 3.53 -2.54 20.44
N ALA A 685 2.73 -3.61 20.46
CA ALA A 685 1.37 -3.59 19.90
C ALA A 685 0.47 -2.56 20.58
N LEU A 686 0.65 -2.36 21.89
CA LEU A 686 -0.04 -1.32 22.68
C LEU A 686 0.48 0.10 22.44
N GLY A 687 1.55 0.27 21.66
CA GLY A 687 2.12 1.57 21.29
C GLY A 687 3.27 2.07 22.18
N TYR A 688 3.71 1.31 23.18
CA TYR A 688 4.79 1.71 24.09
C TYR A 688 6.20 1.51 23.52
N GLY A 689 6.32 1.06 22.28
CA GLY A 689 7.60 0.79 21.62
C GLY A 689 8.23 -0.55 21.99
N ILE A 690 9.39 -0.85 21.39
CA ILE A 690 10.08 -2.13 21.54
C ILE A 690 10.57 -2.29 22.99
N GLY A 691 10.11 -3.34 23.67
CA GLY A 691 10.41 -3.56 25.10
C GLY A 691 9.75 -2.54 26.03
N GLY A 692 8.68 -1.88 25.57
CA GLY A 692 7.95 -0.85 26.30
C GLY A 692 8.72 0.46 26.43
N GLY A 693 9.63 0.76 25.49
CA GLY A 693 10.41 2.00 25.47
C GLY A 693 11.48 2.06 26.56
N ARG A 694 11.70 0.97 27.31
CA ARG A 694 12.63 0.89 28.44
C ARG A 694 14.08 0.66 27.98
N MET A 695 14.60 1.58 27.18
CA MET A 695 16.00 1.56 26.75
C MET A 695 16.91 2.15 27.83
N THR A 696 18.04 1.49 28.11
CA THR A 696 19.01 1.98 29.11
C THR A 696 19.94 3.07 28.55
N ALA A 697 20.01 3.20 27.23
CA ALA A 697 20.77 4.23 26.52
C ALA A 697 19.77 5.14 25.79
N PRO A 698 19.55 6.39 26.25
CA PRO A 698 18.52 7.25 25.68
C PRO A 698 18.96 7.88 24.35
N TRP A 699 18.03 8.19 23.44
CA TRP A 699 18.34 8.70 22.10
C TRP A 699 18.69 10.19 22.07
N ASP A 700 18.27 10.95 23.07
CA ASP A 700 18.41 12.40 23.18
C ASP A 700 19.78 12.90 23.68
N THR A 701 20.73 11.99 23.90
CA THR A 701 22.05 12.34 24.44
C THR A 701 23.16 11.64 23.68
N ASP A 702 24.28 12.35 23.51
CA ASP A 702 25.47 11.84 22.83
C ASP A 702 25.97 10.52 23.45
N LYS A 703 26.36 9.60 22.58
CA LYS A 703 26.99 8.34 22.96
C LYS A 703 28.44 8.36 22.54
N VAL A 704 29.32 8.39 23.54
CA VAL A 704 30.77 8.20 23.35
C VAL A 704 31.11 6.76 23.69
N VAL A 705 31.56 6.00 22.69
CA VAL A 705 31.98 4.60 22.87
C VAL A 705 33.50 4.53 22.77
N ASP A 706 34.17 4.53 23.91
CA ASP A 706 35.63 4.45 24.01
C ASP A 706 36.05 3.79 25.35
N LEU A 707 37.36 3.68 25.60
CA LEU A 707 37.90 3.26 26.89
C LEU A 707 37.37 4.16 28.01
N THR A 708 36.66 3.57 28.97
CA THR A 708 36.08 4.27 30.11
C THR A 708 36.59 3.71 31.43
N THR A 709 36.60 4.54 32.47
CA THR A 709 36.75 4.06 33.85
C THR A 709 35.47 3.32 34.27
N ALA A 710 35.52 2.54 35.36
CA ALA A 710 34.36 1.80 35.87
C ALA A 710 33.15 2.69 36.24
N ASP A 711 33.40 3.98 36.52
CA ASP A 711 32.39 5.02 36.78
C ASP A 711 31.98 5.81 35.50
N GLY A 712 32.41 5.38 34.31
CA GLY A 712 31.94 5.90 33.03
C GLY A 712 32.69 7.13 32.49
N ARG A 713 33.81 7.55 33.08
CA ARG A 713 34.62 8.66 32.54
C ARG A 713 35.43 8.18 31.35
N VAL A 714 35.29 8.86 30.22
CA VAL A 714 36.06 8.61 29.00
C VAL A 714 37.55 8.88 29.26
N ILE A 715 38.40 7.89 28.98
CA ILE A 715 39.85 7.94 29.25
C ILE A 715 40.59 8.70 28.13
N PRO A 716 40.36 8.42 26.83
CA PRO A 716 41.09 9.11 25.78
C PRO A 716 40.58 10.54 25.57
N ALA A 717 41.49 11.50 25.54
CA ALA A 717 41.17 12.89 25.17
C ALA A 717 40.76 13.03 23.69
N SER A 718 41.05 12.03 22.86
CA SER A 718 40.71 11.98 21.43
C SER A 718 39.39 11.24 21.15
N ALA A 719 38.63 10.90 22.18
CA ALA A 719 37.35 10.23 22.01
C ALA A 719 36.40 11.09 21.17
N ARG A 720 35.56 10.42 20.39
CA ARG A 720 34.59 11.05 19.50
C ARG A 720 33.19 10.59 19.86
N THR A 721 32.21 11.43 19.62
CA THR A 721 30.81 11.02 19.64
C THR A 721 30.58 9.97 18.55
N GLN A 722 30.02 8.83 18.94
CA GLN A 722 29.71 7.71 18.06
C GLN A 722 28.27 7.81 17.54
N VAL A 723 27.36 8.31 18.37
CA VAL A 723 25.97 8.63 18.03
C VAL A 723 25.66 9.98 18.67
N GLU A 724 25.35 10.98 17.85
CA GLU A 724 24.90 12.29 18.33
C GLU A 724 23.47 12.17 18.88
N GLY A 725 23.17 12.94 19.93
CA GLY A 725 21.82 13.00 20.48
C GLY A 725 20.80 13.60 19.50
N ILE A 726 19.55 13.15 19.59
CA ILE A 726 18.41 13.71 18.86
C ILE A 726 17.46 14.32 19.88
N GLU A 727 17.45 15.65 19.98
CA GLU A 727 16.71 16.35 21.02
C GLU A 727 15.23 15.95 21.06
N GLY A 728 14.75 15.57 22.25
CA GLY A 728 13.36 15.21 22.49
C GLY A 728 12.96 13.80 22.04
N LEU A 729 13.81 13.07 21.33
CA LEU A 729 13.50 11.71 20.90
C LEU A 729 13.65 10.71 22.06
N VAL A 730 12.56 9.99 22.36
CA VAL A 730 12.55 8.94 23.39
C VAL A 730 12.78 7.55 22.78
N ASP A 731 11.99 7.16 21.78
CA ASP A 731 12.10 5.90 21.04
C ASP A 731 11.35 6.05 19.71
N TRP A 732 12.01 5.77 18.58
CA TRP A 732 11.39 5.79 17.26
C TRP A 732 10.16 4.89 17.15
N SER A 733 10.13 3.79 17.90
CA SER A 733 9.07 2.79 17.84
C SER A 733 7.90 3.02 18.77
N ALA A 734 8.01 3.97 19.71
CA ALA A 734 6.97 4.27 20.68
C ALA A 734 6.08 5.40 20.17
N VAL A 735 4.76 5.19 20.18
CA VAL A 735 3.76 6.26 19.98
C VAL A 735 3.22 6.80 21.30
N LEU A 736 3.48 6.08 22.41
CA LEU A 736 3.08 6.42 23.76
C LEU A 736 4.26 6.27 24.73
N ASP A 737 4.35 7.16 25.72
CA ASP A 737 5.24 6.98 26.88
C ASP A 737 4.63 6.01 27.92
N ALA A 738 5.36 5.77 29.02
CA ALA A 738 4.94 4.87 30.09
C ALA A 738 3.68 5.35 30.83
N GLU A 739 3.44 6.66 30.83
CA GLU A 739 2.26 7.31 31.40
C GLU A 739 1.07 7.29 30.42
N GLY A 740 1.29 6.91 29.17
CA GLY A 740 0.29 6.83 28.11
C GLY A 740 0.03 8.15 27.41
N ASN A 741 0.96 9.11 27.47
CA ASN A 741 0.93 10.33 26.66
C ASN A 741 1.50 10.04 25.27
N GLN A 742 0.93 10.66 24.25
CA GLN A 742 1.40 10.51 22.88
C GLN A 742 2.76 11.19 22.68
N THR A 743 3.70 10.48 22.06
CA THR A 743 5.09 10.94 21.87
C THR A 743 5.37 11.41 20.43
N GLN A 744 4.53 11.01 19.49
CA GLN A 744 4.60 11.35 18.07
C GLN A 744 3.25 11.19 17.40
N THR A 745 3.10 11.75 16.19
CA THR A 745 1.87 11.61 15.40
C THR A 745 1.56 10.15 15.05
N VAL A 746 0.27 9.80 15.03
CA VAL A 746 -0.23 8.51 14.53
C VAL A 746 -1.25 8.76 13.43
N GLY A 747 -0.77 8.96 12.21
CA GLY A 747 -1.59 9.47 11.11
C GLY A 747 -1.95 10.94 11.32
N HIS A 748 -1.77 11.74 10.28
CA HIS A 748 -1.96 13.21 10.28
C HIS A 748 -2.78 13.67 9.08
N HIS A 749 -3.60 12.77 8.56
CA HIS A 749 -4.50 13.06 7.45
C HIS A 749 -5.95 13.19 7.90
N PHE A 750 -6.40 12.34 8.83
CA PHE A 750 -7.77 12.32 9.31
C PHE A 750 -7.76 12.57 10.82
N GLU A 751 -8.55 13.54 11.28
CA GLU A 751 -8.62 14.00 12.69
C GLU A 751 -9.06 12.91 13.71
N GLY A 752 -9.42 11.71 13.24
CA GLY A 752 -9.72 10.53 14.05
C GLY A 752 -8.58 9.51 14.16
N SER A 753 -7.48 9.68 13.44
CA SER A 753 -6.31 8.80 13.54
C SER A 753 -5.61 9.01 14.88
N GLY A 754 -5.05 7.95 15.46
CA GLY A 754 -4.43 8.10 16.77
C GLY A 754 -3.88 6.82 17.38
N PRO A 755 -3.16 6.92 18.52
CA PRO A 755 -2.79 5.76 19.30
C PRO A 755 -4.03 5.03 19.82
N LEU A 756 -3.87 3.77 20.23
CA LEU A 756 -4.96 3.03 20.85
C LEU A 756 -5.50 3.76 22.10
N PRO A 757 -6.83 3.97 22.20
CA PRO A 757 -7.44 4.61 23.36
C PRO A 757 -7.06 3.92 24.67
N ALA A 758 -6.93 4.69 25.76
CA ALA A 758 -6.47 4.16 27.04
C ALA A 758 -7.35 3.02 27.59
N ASP A 759 -8.66 3.11 27.41
CA ASP A 759 -9.61 2.05 27.80
C ASP A 759 -9.47 0.81 26.91
N MET A 760 -9.15 0.97 25.62
CA MET A 760 -8.87 -0.13 24.71
C MET A 760 -7.57 -0.84 25.09
N ARG A 761 -6.48 -0.09 25.33
CA ARG A 761 -5.22 -0.64 25.85
C ARG A 761 -5.43 -1.41 27.16
N ALA A 762 -6.20 -0.86 28.10
CA ALA A 762 -6.52 -1.52 29.36
C ALA A 762 -7.35 -2.82 29.18
N ARG A 763 -8.16 -2.91 28.12
CA ARG A 763 -8.90 -4.13 27.75
C ARG A 763 -8.02 -5.15 27.02
N MET A 764 -7.04 -4.68 26.24
CA MET A 764 -6.10 -5.50 25.48
C MET A 764 -5.00 -6.10 26.35
N ASP A 765 -4.46 -5.33 27.28
CA ASP A 765 -3.43 -5.73 28.25
C ASP A 765 -3.95 -6.83 29.18
N ARG A 766 -3.62 -8.08 28.86
CA ARG A 766 -4.15 -9.27 29.53
C ARG A 766 -3.10 -10.30 29.95
N ASP A 767 -1.80 -9.98 29.91
CA ASP A 767 -0.69 -10.83 30.36
C ASP A 767 -0.84 -12.33 29.96
N ASN A 768 -1.34 -12.63 28.75
CA ASN A 768 -1.52 -13.99 28.21
C ASN A 768 -2.40 -14.98 29.01
N VAL A 769 -3.43 -14.51 29.72
CA VAL A 769 -4.31 -15.41 30.53
C VAL A 769 -5.51 -15.97 29.72
N CYS A 770 -5.77 -15.48 28.51
CA CYS A 770 -7.04 -15.65 27.80
C CYS A 770 -7.31 -17.07 27.25
N VAL A 771 -6.38 -17.61 26.45
CA VAL A 771 -6.63 -18.82 25.63
C VAL A 771 -6.93 -20.04 26.51
N GLY A 772 -6.23 -20.19 27.63
CA GLY A 772 -6.41 -21.33 28.53
C GLY A 772 -7.76 -21.38 29.26
N CYS A 773 -8.45 -20.23 29.43
CA CYS A 773 -9.76 -20.18 30.09
C CYS A 773 -10.93 -20.09 29.10
N HIS A 774 -10.74 -19.44 27.95
CA HIS A 774 -11.81 -19.24 26.97
C HIS A 774 -11.99 -20.38 25.98
N ALA A 775 -11.00 -21.27 25.80
CA ALA A 775 -11.18 -22.49 25.01
C ALA A 775 -12.33 -23.38 25.52
N GLU A 776 -12.71 -23.24 26.80
CA GLU A 776 -13.74 -24.04 27.46
C GLU A 776 -15.10 -23.32 27.58
N ILE A 777 -15.18 -22.02 27.23
CA ILE A 777 -16.38 -21.18 27.34
C ILE A 777 -16.97 -20.95 25.93
N PRO A 778 -18.29 -21.03 25.71
CA PRO A 778 -19.34 -21.41 26.65
C PRO A 778 -19.68 -22.90 26.65
N ASP A 779 -19.19 -23.69 25.69
CA ASP A 779 -19.72 -25.05 25.44
C ASP A 779 -18.68 -26.17 25.58
N GLY A 780 -17.52 -25.88 26.15
CA GLY A 780 -16.48 -26.87 26.43
C GLY A 780 -16.85 -27.80 27.59
N ALA A 781 -16.05 -27.81 28.65
CA ALA A 781 -16.33 -28.63 29.82
C ALA A 781 -17.71 -28.27 30.44
N LEU A 782 -18.54 -29.29 30.70
CA LEU A 782 -19.88 -29.17 31.31
C LEU A 782 -19.95 -28.19 32.52
N PRO A 783 -18.97 -28.15 33.45
CA PRO A 783 -18.98 -27.21 34.57
C PRO A 783 -18.84 -25.74 34.13
N VAL A 784 -18.04 -25.49 33.09
CA VAL A 784 -17.77 -24.16 32.55
C VAL A 784 -18.99 -23.65 31.77
N SER A 785 -19.64 -24.54 31.03
CA SER A 785 -20.90 -24.23 30.33
C SER A 785 -22.06 -23.90 31.25
N LEU A 786 -22.20 -24.64 32.35
CA LEU A 786 -23.18 -24.34 33.40
C LEU A 786 -22.93 -22.96 34.03
N LEU A 787 -21.66 -22.62 34.30
CA LEU A 787 -21.27 -21.31 34.83
C LEU A 787 -21.59 -20.17 33.85
N ALA A 788 -21.31 -20.35 32.56
CA ALA A 788 -21.62 -19.36 31.53
C ALA A 788 -23.13 -19.08 31.45
N HIS A 789 -23.96 -20.13 31.44
CA HIS A 789 -25.42 -20.01 31.44
C HIS A 789 -25.97 -19.38 32.73
N VAL A 790 -25.43 -19.73 33.89
CA VAL A 790 -25.84 -19.12 35.17
C VAL A 790 -25.45 -17.63 35.19
N SER A 791 -24.30 -17.26 34.63
CA SER A 791 -23.89 -15.84 34.54
C SER A 791 -24.77 -15.02 33.60
N GLN A 792 -25.29 -15.62 32.52
CA GLN A 792 -26.25 -14.97 31.62
C GLN A 792 -27.66 -14.88 32.25
N ALA A 793 -28.06 -15.89 33.02
CA ALA A 793 -29.39 -15.95 33.65
C ALA A 793 -29.49 -15.16 34.97
N THR A 794 -28.37 -14.75 35.56
CA THR A 794 -28.32 -13.96 36.80
C THR A 794 -27.74 -12.58 36.51
N ALA A 795 -28.15 -11.54 37.24
CA ALA A 795 -27.63 -10.17 37.07
C ALA A 795 -26.14 -10.00 37.48
N ILE A 796 -25.39 -11.11 37.58
CA ILE A 796 -23.96 -11.15 37.79
C ILE A 796 -23.32 -10.95 36.40
N GLY A 797 -23.33 -9.71 35.93
CA GLY A 797 -22.86 -9.36 34.59
C GLY A 797 -21.44 -9.86 34.30
N ARG A 798 -21.14 -10.04 33.00
CA ARG A 798 -19.78 -10.31 32.52
C ARG A 798 -18.84 -9.21 33.05
N PRO A 799 -17.61 -9.55 33.49
CA PRO A 799 -16.66 -8.53 33.94
C PRO A 799 -16.34 -7.58 32.78
N THR A 800 -16.54 -6.28 33.00
CA THR A 800 -16.31 -5.23 31.99
C THR A 800 -15.04 -4.41 32.26
N THR A 801 -14.38 -4.59 33.42
CA THR A 801 -13.12 -3.91 33.77
C THR A 801 -12.00 -4.88 34.18
N LYS A 802 -10.74 -4.43 34.11
CA LYS A 802 -9.54 -5.19 34.52
C LYS A 802 -9.66 -5.68 35.96
N GLU A 803 -10.13 -4.84 36.88
CA GLU A 803 -10.28 -5.18 38.30
C GLU A 803 -11.36 -6.24 38.51
N GLN A 804 -12.47 -6.15 37.78
CA GLN A 804 -13.56 -7.14 37.84
C GLN A 804 -13.09 -8.49 37.31
N HIS A 805 -12.36 -8.49 36.19
CA HIS A 805 -11.80 -9.70 35.59
C HIS A 805 -10.75 -10.35 36.51
N ALA A 806 -9.77 -9.57 37.00
CA ALA A 806 -8.75 -10.04 37.94
C ALA A 806 -9.37 -10.58 39.24
N SER A 807 -10.41 -9.92 39.76
CA SER A 807 -11.17 -10.39 40.92
C SER A 807 -11.86 -11.74 40.66
N LEU A 808 -12.43 -11.94 39.47
CA LEU A 808 -13.07 -13.20 39.10
C LEU A 808 -12.04 -14.33 39.03
N VAL A 809 -10.93 -14.12 38.33
CA VAL A 809 -9.84 -15.10 38.22
C VAL A 809 -9.27 -15.41 39.61
N ASN A 810 -9.03 -14.40 40.44
CA ASN A 810 -8.54 -14.58 41.81
C ASN A 810 -9.50 -15.44 42.66
N LYS A 811 -10.81 -15.20 42.55
CA LYS A 811 -11.84 -16.01 43.24
C LYS A 811 -11.84 -17.45 42.75
N ILE A 812 -11.73 -17.69 41.44
CA ILE A 812 -11.69 -19.04 40.84
C ILE A 812 -10.44 -19.80 41.29
N VAL A 813 -9.27 -19.16 41.24
CA VAL A 813 -8.01 -19.77 41.69
C VAL A 813 -8.07 -20.11 43.18
N ARG A 814 -8.58 -19.20 44.02
CA ARG A 814 -8.71 -19.44 45.46
C ARG A 814 -9.72 -20.54 45.77
N SER A 815 -10.89 -20.56 45.11
CA SER A 815 -11.91 -21.58 45.34
C SER A 815 -11.43 -22.96 44.88
N SER A 816 -10.76 -23.04 43.72
CA SER A 816 -10.13 -24.28 43.23
C SER A 816 -9.05 -24.78 44.20
N ALA A 817 -8.16 -23.90 44.67
CA ALA A 817 -7.13 -24.25 45.63
C ALA A 817 -7.72 -24.78 46.95
N TRP A 818 -8.75 -24.11 47.48
CA TRP A 818 -9.45 -24.57 48.69
C TRP A 818 -10.17 -25.90 48.47
N ALA A 819 -10.81 -26.11 47.32
CA ALA A 819 -11.47 -27.36 47.00
C ALA A 819 -10.48 -28.53 46.95
N GLN A 820 -9.31 -28.34 46.34
CA GLN A 820 -8.24 -29.35 46.29
C GLN A 820 -7.66 -29.65 47.68
N VAL A 821 -7.40 -28.63 48.49
CA VAL A 821 -6.93 -28.80 49.88
C VAL A 821 -7.96 -29.55 50.72
N LEU A 822 -9.23 -29.13 50.68
CA LEU A 822 -10.30 -29.79 51.43
C LEU A 822 -10.51 -31.22 50.95
N PHE A 823 -10.46 -31.48 49.64
CA PHE A 823 -10.53 -32.83 49.10
C PHE A 823 -9.43 -33.73 49.66
N MET A 824 -8.17 -33.28 49.68
CA MET A 824 -7.06 -34.05 50.27
C MET A 824 -7.26 -34.29 51.78
N VAL A 825 -7.72 -33.28 52.53
CA VAL A 825 -7.98 -33.40 53.97
C VAL A 825 -9.10 -34.40 54.25
N PHE A 826 -10.22 -34.30 53.54
CA PHE A 826 -11.36 -35.19 53.74
C PHE A 826 -11.11 -36.60 53.20
N ALA A 827 -10.38 -36.76 52.09
CA ALA A 827 -9.94 -38.06 51.59
C ALA A 827 -8.99 -38.73 52.59
N GLY A 828 -8.05 -37.97 53.17
CA GLY A 828 -7.17 -38.43 54.24
C GLY A 828 -7.95 -38.85 55.49
N LEU A 829 -8.85 -38.01 55.99
CA LEU A 829 -9.73 -38.34 57.13
C LEU A 829 -10.60 -39.56 56.85
N GLY A 830 -11.17 -39.67 55.66
CA GLY A 830 -11.94 -40.82 55.18
C GLY A 830 -11.10 -42.11 55.17
N PHE A 831 -9.87 -42.03 54.68
CA PHE A 831 -8.93 -43.15 54.71
C PHE A 831 -8.58 -43.58 56.13
N PHE A 832 -8.23 -42.64 57.03
CA PHE A 832 -7.90 -42.97 58.42
C PHE A 832 -9.09 -43.50 59.21
N THR A 833 -10.30 -43.00 58.97
CA THR A 833 -11.53 -43.52 59.59
C THR A 833 -11.88 -44.90 59.06
N ALA A 834 -11.74 -45.16 57.76
CA ALA A 834 -11.93 -46.49 57.16
C ALA A 834 -10.89 -47.50 57.67
N VAL A 835 -9.62 -47.12 57.76
CA VAL A 835 -8.55 -47.94 58.35
C VAL A 835 -8.82 -48.20 59.83
N GLY A 836 -9.15 -47.17 60.61
CA GLY A 836 -9.49 -47.31 62.03
C GLY A 836 -10.71 -48.20 62.27
N TRP A 837 -11.74 -48.11 61.42
CA TRP A 837 -12.89 -49.01 61.45
C TRP A 837 -12.51 -50.45 61.06
N GLY A 838 -11.67 -50.62 60.05
CA GLY A 838 -11.12 -51.92 59.65
C GLY A 838 -10.31 -52.60 60.76
N VAL A 839 -9.43 -51.86 61.44
CA VAL A 839 -8.64 -52.36 62.58
C VAL A 839 -9.55 -52.72 63.77
N ARG A 840 -10.57 -51.91 64.07
CA ARG A 840 -11.56 -52.25 65.12
C ARG A 840 -12.34 -53.52 64.77
N ARG A 841 -12.72 -53.69 63.52
CA ARG A 841 -13.46 -54.88 63.06
C ARG A 841 -12.58 -56.15 63.05
N LEU A 842 -11.28 -56.01 62.79
CA LEU A 842 -10.30 -57.10 62.90
C LEU A 842 -9.99 -57.49 64.34
N ARG A 843 -10.09 -56.57 65.31
CA ARG A 843 -9.93 -56.87 66.76
C ARG A 843 -11.18 -57.44 67.42
N ALA A 844 -12.34 -57.33 66.78
CA ALA A 844 -13.63 -57.86 67.27
C ALA A 844 -13.97 -59.25 66.70
N ARG A 845 -13.14 -59.77 65.79
CA ARG A 845 -13.07 -61.18 65.38
C ARG A 845 -11.92 -61.84 66.12
#